data_AF-W4RVG8-F1
#
_entry.id   AF-W4RVG8-F1
#
_cell.length_a   1.000
_cell.length_b   1.000
_cell.length_c   1.000
_cell.angle_alpha   90.00
_cell.angle_beta   90.00
_cell.angle_gamma   90.00
#
_symmetry.space_group_name_H-M   'P 1'
#
loop_
_entity.id
_entity.type
_entity.pdbx_description
1 polymer ?
#
loop_
_entity_poly.entity_id
_entity_poly.type
_entity_poly.pdbx_seq_one_letter_code
_entity_poly.pdbx_strand_id
1 'polypeptide(L)'
;MRLVIGTSITSNTYDAGGNYLTGVKDQLGNTVSFGYDAVGNRTSVTDAKGQKTSFAYDGRSLLTKVTDAKLGVTSYGYDGNGNRTNVTDAKGNLTKYDYNEFNLVSKFTNPLNQVTLFEYDRNGNQTKMVYPKGDSITSTFDVRNLLSGTYVNGVKKWGFGYDANGNLTSVTDASGSEKTFTYDKNRRLTQETKGSAKLDYGYDPNENLTSVLFTAGTASASTEFAYNKLNQLTALSRNGSNRAKFVYDERGNVTSVRRANNSYTSLQYDDANRLNELKNYKNDGTVLNSYKYSYDPNSNQTSIATDKGTILYEYDALNQLIKETLTDGTVISYEYDAVGNRTKKIETKGTAATTTTYTYNAGNELTNVNGQAHTYDQNGNLTNDGDKTYIYNEENQLIEVKDKAGTSLGKFTYDHEGKRTSITTSSGTTNFHYNGDKVIAETDGNNTIISEYTWDTYGNPVTMTKSGKVYYYHFNSRGDVTALTDENGNVVGQYEYDAWGNIIFQTGTMATSNPYRYAGYRFDETTGLYYLKSRYYKSDVGRFINPDNSMVIKALTDEALKAPSEYQNLTLMSNLFAYVANNPVMYVDPSGYVWGNHWWNSKWFISNAINTAITLITLKPVKMTAKWLRDLAAKYKAEDAAIMFAQNLKKKLIAKGVSATIASYIFVAVSGAFTLLMWESDPGSKLFAYADARDRKRNNGYLNY
;
A
#
# COMPACT_ATOMS: atom_id res chain seq x y z
N MET A 1 -29.77 14.68 -12.69
CA MET A 1 -29.77 13.95 -13.98
C MET A 1 -29.64 12.48 -13.64
N ARG A 2 -30.66 11.67 -13.94
CA ARG A 2 -30.72 10.26 -13.54
C ARG A 2 -29.94 9.46 -14.59
N LEU A 3 -28.77 8.93 -14.24
CA LEU A 3 -28.01 8.07 -15.14
C LEU A 3 -28.80 6.75 -15.31
N VAL A 4 -29.07 6.39 -16.56
CA VAL A 4 -29.68 5.10 -16.90
C VAL A 4 -28.61 4.04 -16.65
N ILE A 5 -28.85 3.17 -15.66
CA ILE A 5 -27.99 2.00 -15.37
C ILE A 5 -28.20 1.00 -16.52
N GLY A 6 -27.23 0.92 -17.44
CA GLY A 6 -27.03 -0.29 -18.21
C GLY A 6 -26.68 -1.43 -17.25
N THR A 7 -27.14 -2.64 -17.52
CA THR A 7 -26.84 -3.81 -16.68
C THR A 7 -25.34 -4.11 -16.73
N SER A 8 -24.58 -3.56 -15.79
CA SER A 8 -23.17 -3.90 -15.57
C SER A 8 -23.12 -5.29 -14.93
N ILE A 9 -22.98 -6.33 -15.76
CA ILE A 9 -22.99 -7.74 -15.35
C ILE A 9 -21.60 -8.32 -15.49
N THR A 10 -21.13 -8.90 -14.40
CA THR A 10 -20.02 -9.86 -14.38
C THR A 10 -20.56 -11.27 -14.58
N SER A 11 -19.86 -12.10 -15.36
CA SER A 11 -20.18 -13.53 -15.44
C SER A 11 -19.01 -14.43 -15.05
N ASN A 12 -19.30 -15.49 -14.30
CA ASN A 12 -18.36 -16.53 -13.90
C ASN A 12 -18.64 -17.81 -14.70
N THR A 13 -17.58 -18.50 -15.12
CA THR A 13 -17.66 -19.84 -15.73
C THR A 13 -17.02 -20.86 -14.81
N TYR A 14 -17.60 -22.06 -14.73
CA TYR A 14 -17.11 -23.15 -13.90
C TYR A 14 -16.74 -24.36 -14.76
N ASP A 15 -16.00 -25.30 -14.18
CA ASP A 15 -15.78 -26.62 -14.78
C ASP A 15 -17.09 -27.43 -14.87
N ALA A 16 -17.07 -28.55 -15.59
CA ALA A 16 -18.27 -29.37 -15.82
C ALA A 16 -18.93 -29.89 -14.52
N GLY A 17 -18.14 -30.01 -13.44
CA GLY A 17 -18.61 -30.40 -12.12
C GLY A 17 -19.10 -29.24 -11.24
N GLY A 18 -18.91 -27.99 -11.65
CA GLY A 18 -19.25 -26.80 -10.85
C GLY A 18 -18.33 -26.56 -9.64
N ASN A 19 -17.20 -27.26 -9.55
CA ASN A 19 -16.29 -27.25 -8.41
C ASN A 19 -15.29 -26.10 -8.48
N TYR A 20 -14.85 -25.72 -9.68
CA TYR A 20 -13.78 -24.74 -9.87
C TYR A 20 -14.19 -23.64 -10.85
N LEU A 21 -13.89 -22.40 -10.49
CA LEU A 21 -14.05 -21.23 -11.33
C LEU A 21 -13.01 -21.28 -12.47
N THR A 22 -13.43 -21.48 -13.71
CA THR A 22 -12.55 -21.58 -14.90
C THR A 22 -12.39 -20.26 -15.64
N GLY A 23 -13.22 -19.27 -15.35
CA GLY A 23 -13.08 -17.95 -15.94
C GLY A 23 -14.01 -16.90 -15.33
N VAL A 24 -13.61 -15.65 -15.51
CA VAL A 24 -14.35 -14.46 -15.11
C VAL A 24 -14.37 -13.52 -16.30
N LYS A 25 -15.55 -13.03 -16.66
CA LYS A 25 -15.74 -12.00 -17.66
C LYS A 25 -16.27 -10.73 -17.03
N ASP A 26 -15.58 -9.62 -17.27
CA ASP A 26 -15.99 -8.29 -16.80
C ASP A 26 -17.10 -7.69 -17.66
N GLN A 27 -17.56 -6.50 -17.26
CA GLN A 27 -18.71 -5.84 -17.90
C GLN A 27 -18.37 -5.28 -19.29
N LEU A 28 -17.09 -5.27 -19.67
CA LEU A 28 -16.59 -4.89 -20.98
C LEU A 28 -16.34 -6.12 -21.88
N GLY A 29 -16.56 -7.33 -21.36
CA GLY A 29 -16.33 -8.59 -22.07
C GLY A 29 -14.90 -9.13 -21.95
N ASN A 30 -14.01 -8.44 -21.23
CA ASN A 30 -12.64 -8.91 -20.99
C ASN A 30 -12.69 -10.16 -20.11
N THR A 31 -11.93 -11.19 -20.46
CA THR A 31 -12.02 -12.50 -19.80
C THR A 31 -10.67 -12.90 -19.22
N VAL A 32 -10.65 -13.30 -17.94
CA VAL A 32 -9.54 -14.03 -17.32
C VAL A 32 -9.94 -15.49 -17.20
N SER A 33 -9.02 -16.41 -17.50
CA SER A 33 -9.26 -17.85 -17.41
C SER A 33 -8.24 -18.57 -16.52
N PHE A 34 -8.66 -19.70 -15.96
CA PHE A 34 -7.89 -20.47 -14.99
C PHE A 34 -7.80 -21.94 -15.39
N GLY A 35 -6.62 -22.53 -15.23
CA GLY A 35 -6.41 -23.97 -15.34
C GLY A 35 -6.19 -24.61 -13.97
N TYR A 36 -6.59 -25.87 -13.82
CA TYR A 36 -6.44 -26.64 -12.58
C TYR A 36 -5.88 -28.03 -12.84
N ASP A 37 -5.23 -28.62 -11.84
CA ASP A 37 -4.90 -30.05 -11.82
C ASP A 37 -6.06 -30.89 -11.24
N ALA A 38 -5.88 -32.22 -11.19
CA ALA A 38 -6.91 -33.14 -10.72
C ALA A 38 -7.25 -33.03 -9.22
N VAL A 39 -6.40 -32.35 -8.43
CA VAL A 39 -6.63 -32.14 -6.99
C VAL A 39 -7.07 -30.70 -6.67
N GLY A 40 -7.23 -29.87 -7.70
CA GLY A 40 -7.74 -28.50 -7.60
C GLY A 40 -6.69 -27.43 -7.41
N ASN A 41 -5.39 -27.72 -7.59
CA ASN A 41 -4.37 -26.68 -7.62
C ASN A 41 -4.44 -25.92 -8.93
N ARG A 42 -4.33 -24.59 -8.87
CA ARG A 42 -4.39 -23.73 -10.05
C ARG A 42 -3.09 -23.82 -10.85
N THR A 43 -3.11 -24.44 -12.02
CA THR A 43 -1.93 -24.64 -12.88
C THR A 43 -1.67 -23.48 -13.84
N SER A 44 -2.67 -22.63 -14.11
CA SER A 44 -2.45 -21.42 -14.90
C SER A 44 -3.47 -20.33 -14.65
N VAL A 45 -3.07 -19.10 -14.98
CA VAL A 45 -3.92 -17.92 -15.13
C VAL A 45 -3.60 -17.35 -16.51
N THR A 46 -4.62 -17.09 -17.32
CA THR A 46 -4.47 -16.34 -18.58
C THR A 46 -5.27 -15.05 -18.45
N ASP A 47 -4.61 -13.92 -18.61
CA ASP A 47 -5.23 -12.60 -18.51
C ASP A 47 -6.06 -12.24 -19.74
N ALA A 48 -6.68 -11.06 -19.71
CA ALA A 48 -7.55 -10.60 -20.78
C ALA A 48 -6.84 -10.24 -22.09
N LYS A 49 -5.51 -10.10 -22.05
CA LYS A 49 -4.65 -9.94 -23.24
C LYS A 49 -4.11 -11.28 -23.75
N GLY A 50 -4.50 -12.40 -23.14
CA GLY A 50 -4.04 -13.73 -23.51
C GLY A 50 -2.67 -14.09 -22.94
N GLN A 51 -2.12 -13.29 -22.03
CA GLN A 51 -0.83 -13.57 -21.40
C GLN A 51 -1.00 -14.60 -20.30
N LYS A 52 -0.18 -15.66 -20.34
CA LYS A 52 -0.32 -16.83 -19.48
C LYS A 52 0.80 -16.92 -18.45
N THR A 53 0.41 -17.01 -17.18
CA THR A 53 1.28 -17.41 -16.08
C THR A 53 0.94 -18.85 -15.68
N SER A 54 1.96 -19.69 -15.54
CA SER A 54 1.81 -21.12 -15.20
C SER A 54 2.43 -21.43 -13.84
N PHE A 55 1.83 -22.39 -13.13
CA PHE A 55 2.20 -22.79 -11.78
C PHE A 55 2.42 -24.31 -11.74
N ALA A 56 3.47 -24.76 -11.04
CA ALA A 56 3.72 -26.17 -10.77
C ALA A 56 3.79 -26.43 -9.28
N TYR A 57 3.37 -27.63 -8.87
CA TYR A 57 3.25 -28.02 -7.47
C TYR A 57 3.96 -29.35 -7.20
N ASP A 58 4.39 -29.57 -5.95
CA ASP A 58 4.84 -30.89 -5.48
C ASP A 58 3.64 -31.79 -5.09
N GLY A 59 3.93 -33.03 -4.69
CA GLY A 59 2.90 -33.99 -4.24
C GLY A 59 2.15 -33.58 -2.96
N ARG A 60 2.59 -32.54 -2.26
CA ARG A 60 1.93 -31.93 -1.09
C ARG A 60 1.13 -30.68 -1.46
N SER A 61 0.99 -30.37 -2.76
CA SER A 61 0.34 -29.16 -3.28
C SER A 61 1.05 -27.86 -2.88
N LEU A 62 2.37 -27.90 -2.65
CA LEU A 62 3.21 -26.72 -2.44
C LEU A 62 3.73 -26.20 -3.79
N LEU A 63 3.66 -24.89 -4.01
CA LEU A 63 4.05 -24.24 -5.27
C LEU A 63 5.56 -24.32 -5.48
N THR A 64 6.05 -25.12 -6.41
CA THR A 64 7.48 -25.30 -6.67
C THR A 64 8.02 -24.41 -7.78
N LYS A 65 7.16 -23.94 -8.69
CA LYS A 65 7.58 -23.14 -9.85
C LYS A 65 6.48 -22.22 -10.33
N VAL A 66 6.87 -21.00 -10.70
CA VAL A 66 6.08 -20.03 -11.48
C VAL A 66 6.80 -19.79 -12.79
N THR A 67 6.07 -19.82 -13.90
CA THR A 67 6.56 -19.39 -15.22
C THR A 67 5.67 -18.25 -15.69
N ASP A 68 6.24 -17.05 -15.79
CA ASP A 68 5.49 -15.86 -16.21
C ASP A 68 5.29 -15.80 -17.73
N ALA A 69 4.54 -14.79 -18.18
CA ALA A 69 4.19 -14.63 -19.59
C ALA A 69 5.38 -14.31 -20.51
N LYS A 70 6.51 -13.88 -19.95
CA LYS A 70 7.79 -13.73 -20.66
C LYS A 70 8.69 -14.96 -20.56
N LEU A 71 8.17 -16.06 -20.04
CA LEU A 71 8.88 -17.32 -19.80
C LEU A 71 9.97 -17.22 -18.72
N GLY A 72 9.97 -16.16 -17.91
CA GLY A 72 10.78 -16.06 -16.72
C GLY A 72 10.35 -17.12 -15.71
N VAL A 73 11.33 -17.80 -15.10
CA VAL A 73 11.07 -18.90 -14.16
C VAL A 73 11.50 -18.52 -12.76
N THR A 74 10.56 -18.50 -11.82
CA THR A 74 10.87 -18.46 -10.39
C THR A 74 10.61 -19.83 -9.78
N SER A 75 11.57 -20.36 -9.02
CA SER A 75 11.46 -21.68 -8.39
C SER A 75 11.56 -21.59 -6.88
N TYR A 76 10.91 -22.52 -6.18
CA TYR A 76 10.81 -22.54 -4.72
C TYR A 76 11.17 -23.93 -4.18
N GLY A 77 11.94 -23.94 -3.08
CA GLY A 77 12.22 -25.15 -2.31
C GLY A 77 11.57 -25.12 -0.93
N TYR A 78 11.29 -26.30 -0.39
CA TYR A 78 10.61 -26.48 0.89
C TYR A 78 11.27 -27.53 1.77
N ASP A 79 11.17 -27.38 3.08
CA ASP A 79 11.53 -28.42 4.04
C ASP A 79 10.39 -29.45 4.24
N GLY A 80 10.58 -30.39 5.17
CA GLY A 80 9.58 -31.40 5.51
C GLY A 80 8.29 -30.83 6.13
N ASN A 81 8.37 -29.67 6.80
CA ASN A 81 7.24 -28.99 7.43
C ASN A 81 6.48 -28.09 6.46
N GLY A 82 6.98 -27.92 5.22
CA GLY A 82 6.38 -27.06 4.21
C GLY A 82 6.83 -25.61 4.31
N ASN A 83 7.87 -25.31 5.09
CA ASN A 83 8.47 -23.98 5.13
C ASN A 83 9.34 -23.78 3.88
N ARG A 84 9.30 -22.57 3.31
CA ARG A 84 10.03 -22.27 2.07
C ARG A 84 11.50 -22.00 2.35
N THR A 85 12.38 -22.93 2.01
CA THR A 85 13.82 -22.81 2.29
C THR A 85 14.58 -21.98 1.27
N ASN A 86 14.06 -21.84 0.05
CA ASN A 86 14.71 -21.01 -0.96
C ASN A 86 13.77 -20.51 -2.05
N VAL A 87 14.19 -19.42 -2.69
CA VAL A 87 13.61 -18.85 -3.90
C VAL A 87 14.76 -18.63 -4.89
N THR A 88 14.64 -19.16 -6.10
CA THR A 88 15.53 -18.84 -7.21
C THR A 88 14.77 -18.00 -8.22
N ASP A 89 15.22 -16.77 -8.48
CA ASP A 89 14.57 -15.86 -9.42
C ASP A 89 14.86 -16.23 -10.89
N ALA A 90 14.25 -15.49 -11.82
CA ALA A 90 14.39 -15.73 -13.27
C ALA A 90 15.79 -15.45 -13.83
N LYS A 91 16.69 -14.82 -13.06
CA LYS A 91 18.11 -14.65 -13.39
C LYS A 91 19.00 -15.72 -12.75
N GLY A 92 18.42 -16.64 -11.98
CA GLY A 92 19.15 -17.67 -11.25
C GLY A 92 19.73 -17.18 -9.92
N ASN A 93 19.35 -15.99 -9.44
CA ASN A 93 19.80 -15.51 -8.14
C ASN A 93 19.04 -16.24 -7.03
N LEU A 94 19.79 -16.69 -6.02
CA LEU A 94 19.29 -17.55 -4.96
C LEU A 94 19.13 -16.78 -3.66
N THR A 95 17.91 -16.79 -3.12
CA THR A 95 17.59 -16.33 -1.77
C THR A 95 17.28 -17.54 -0.89
N LYS A 96 17.83 -17.59 0.32
CA LYS A 96 17.64 -18.71 1.27
C LYS A 96 17.02 -18.27 2.59
N TYR A 97 16.27 -19.19 3.19
CA TYR A 97 15.63 -19.04 4.48
C TYR A 97 15.91 -20.28 5.34
N ASP A 98 16.40 -20.05 6.55
CA ASP A 98 16.47 -21.08 7.59
C ASP A 98 15.39 -20.80 8.64
N TYR A 99 14.91 -21.86 9.27
CA TYR A 99 13.82 -21.81 10.26
C TYR A 99 14.27 -22.38 11.59
N ASN A 100 13.76 -21.84 12.70
CA ASN A 100 13.96 -22.41 14.03
C ASN A 100 12.98 -23.56 14.33
N GLU A 101 13.04 -24.16 15.52
CA GLU A 101 12.14 -25.25 15.91
C GLU A 101 10.65 -24.88 15.96
N PHE A 102 10.32 -23.58 15.93
CA PHE A 102 8.94 -23.07 15.89
C PHE A 102 8.44 -22.78 14.47
N ASN A 103 9.20 -23.12 13.43
CA ASN A 103 8.94 -22.76 12.04
C ASN A 103 8.90 -21.24 11.78
N LEU A 104 9.66 -20.47 12.56
CA LEU A 104 9.88 -19.03 12.33
C LEU A 104 11.22 -18.83 11.62
N VAL A 105 11.28 -17.90 10.68
CA VAL A 105 12.50 -17.59 9.91
C VAL A 105 13.61 -17.13 10.84
N SER A 106 14.65 -17.93 11.06
CA SER A 106 15.79 -17.59 11.92
C SER A 106 16.93 -16.94 11.15
N LYS A 107 17.00 -17.17 9.84
CA LYS A 107 18.04 -16.60 8.99
C LYS A 107 17.54 -16.37 7.57
N PHE A 108 17.90 -15.21 7.02
CA PHE A 108 17.70 -14.83 5.64
C PHE A 108 19.06 -14.63 4.99
N THR A 109 19.30 -15.25 3.83
CA THR A 109 20.49 -15.03 3.02
C THR A 109 20.09 -14.52 1.65
N ASN A 110 20.57 -13.32 1.28
CA ASN A 110 20.25 -12.71 0.00
C ASN A 110 21.18 -13.25 -1.13
N PRO A 111 20.95 -12.88 -2.40
CA PRO A 111 21.79 -13.31 -3.52
C PRO A 111 23.27 -12.91 -3.48
N LEU A 112 23.62 -11.92 -2.66
CA LEU A 112 25.00 -11.49 -2.43
C LEU A 112 25.67 -12.28 -1.29
N ASN A 113 24.99 -13.31 -0.75
CA ASN A 113 25.37 -14.08 0.43
C ASN A 113 25.47 -13.25 1.72
N GLN A 114 24.83 -12.08 1.76
CA GLN A 114 24.68 -11.29 2.97
C GLN A 114 23.57 -11.89 3.83
N VAL A 115 23.78 -11.89 5.15
CA VAL A 115 22.94 -12.61 6.10
C VAL A 115 22.25 -11.65 7.06
N THR A 116 20.93 -11.80 7.20
CA THR A 116 20.16 -11.22 8.29
C THR A 116 19.73 -12.34 9.23
N LEU A 117 19.96 -12.16 10.53
CA LEU A 117 19.57 -13.12 11.57
C LEU A 117 18.36 -12.61 12.35
N PHE A 118 17.51 -13.55 12.77
CA PHE A 118 16.34 -13.28 13.59
C PHE A 118 16.31 -14.23 14.80
N GLU A 119 16.03 -13.66 15.97
CA GLU A 119 15.79 -14.43 17.20
C GLU A 119 14.38 -14.17 17.71
N TYR A 120 13.81 -15.18 18.38
CA TYR A 120 12.45 -15.14 18.90
C TYR A 120 12.41 -15.62 20.34
N ASP A 121 11.44 -15.13 21.10
CA ASP A 121 11.05 -15.76 22.35
C ASP A 121 10.10 -16.95 22.13
N ARG A 122 9.74 -17.64 23.22
CA ARG A 122 8.82 -18.78 23.19
C ARG A 122 7.37 -18.43 22.80
N ASN A 123 7.01 -17.15 22.84
CA ASN A 123 5.70 -16.67 22.41
C ASN A 123 5.70 -16.33 20.91
N GLY A 124 6.84 -16.46 20.23
CA GLY A 124 7.02 -16.17 18.82
C GLY A 124 7.23 -14.69 18.52
N ASN A 125 7.48 -13.85 19.53
CA ASN A 125 7.85 -12.46 19.27
C ASN A 125 9.29 -12.38 18.82
N GLN A 126 9.57 -11.55 17.81
CA GLN A 126 10.94 -11.30 17.37
C GLN A 126 11.66 -10.45 18.41
N THR A 127 12.66 -11.03 19.08
CA THR A 127 13.43 -10.37 20.13
C THR A 127 14.70 -9.74 19.60
N LYS A 128 15.23 -10.21 18.48
CA LYS A 128 16.45 -9.65 17.90
C LYS A 128 16.48 -9.77 16.39
N MET A 129 17.06 -8.77 15.75
CA MET A 129 17.48 -8.77 14.37
C MET A 129 18.93 -8.34 14.28
N VAL A 130 19.72 -8.99 13.43
CA VAL A 130 21.10 -8.59 13.12
C VAL A 130 21.21 -8.43 11.62
N TYR A 131 21.53 -7.21 11.17
CA TYR A 131 21.73 -6.88 9.77
C TYR A 131 23.09 -7.36 9.27
N PRO A 132 23.28 -7.50 7.94
CA PRO A 132 24.56 -7.93 7.37
C PRO A 132 25.78 -7.10 7.79
N LYS A 133 25.60 -5.80 8.03
CA LYS A 133 26.64 -4.89 8.53
C LYS A 133 27.05 -5.14 9.99
N GLY A 134 26.30 -5.97 10.72
CA GLY A 134 26.50 -6.29 12.13
C GLY A 134 25.66 -5.46 13.10
N ASP A 135 24.98 -4.42 12.61
CA ASP A 135 24.02 -3.64 13.39
C ASP A 135 22.86 -4.52 13.86
N SER A 136 22.39 -4.30 15.09
CA SER A 136 21.37 -5.13 15.72
C SER A 136 20.26 -4.31 16.33
N ILE A 137 19.03 -4.80 16.15
CA ILE A 137 17.81 -4.26 16.74
C ILE A 137 17.25 -5.31 17.68
N THR A 138 17.13 -4.97 18.96
CA THR A 138 16.56 -5.86 19.98
C THR A 138 15.23 -5.31 20.44
N SER A 139 14.23 -6.17 20.59
CA SER A 139 12.92 -5.88 21.16
C SER A 139 12.72 -6.68 22.43
N THR A 140 12.24 -6.03 23.48
CA THR A 140 11.87 -6.67 24.75
C THR A 140 10.37 -6.62 24.93
N PHE A 141 9.80 -7.62 25.61
CA PHE A 141 8.36 -7.72 25.84
C PHE A 141 8.07 -7.80 27.35
N ASP A 142 6.95 -7.26 27.79
CA ASP A 142 6.47 -7.37 29.18
C ASP A 142 5.82 -8.74 29.44
N VAL A 143 5.40 -8.98 30.69
CA VAL A 143 4.75 -10.23 31.11
C VAL A 143 3.39 -10.48 30.43
N ARG A 144 2.82 -9.47 29.77
CA ARG A 144 1.56 -9.56 28.99
C ARG A 144 1.83 -9.69 27.50
N ASN A 145 3.09 -9.88 27.09
CA ASN A 145 3.51 -10.02 25.70
C ASN A 145 3.40 -8.71 24.88
N LEU A 146 3.47 -7.55 25.54
CA LEU A 146 3.48 -6.24 24.89
C LEU A 146 4.91 -5.70 24.77
N LEU A 147 5.25 -5.05 23.65
CA LEU A 147 6.59 -4.50 23.40
C LEU A 147 6.96 -3.50 24.50
N SER A 148 7.95 -3.77 25.34
CA SER A 148 8.34 -2.90 26.46
C SER A 148 9.52 -1.98 26.14
N GLY A 149 10.33 -2.34 25.13
CA GLY A 149 11.48 -1.54 24.72
C GLY A 149 12.10 -2.00 23.42
N THR A 150 12.79 -1.08 22.76
CA THR A 150 13.67 -1.38 21.62
C THR A 150 15.07 -0.83 21.87
N TYR A 151 16.06 -1.54 21.36
CA TYR A 151 17.47 -1.25 21.53
C TYR A 151 18.17 -1.34 20.18
N VAL A 152 19.12 -0.44 19.97
CA VAL A 152 20.00 -0.41 18.79
C VAL A 152 21.40 -0.67 19.28
N ASN A 153 22.03 -1.75 18.81
CA ASN A 153 23.38 -2.15 19.25
C ASN A 153 23.54 -2.22 20.77
N GLY A 154 22.51 -2.74 21.45
CA GLY A 154 22.46 -2.89 22.92
C GLY A 154 22.10 -1.61 23.69
N VAL A 155 21.98 -0.45 23.01
CA VAL A 155 21.60 0.82 23.63
C VAL A 155 20.10 1.03 23.52
N LYS A 156 19.41 1.30 24.64
CA LYS A 156 17.96 1.53 24.64
C LYS A 156 17.61 2.75 23.80
N LYS A 157 16.74 2.57 22.82
CA LYS A 157 16.28 3.61 21.90
C LYS A 157 14.89 4.10 22.28
N TRP A 158 13.96 3.18 22.50
CA TRP A 158 12.58 3.49 22.88
C TRP A 158 12.12 2.62 24.06
N GLY A 159 11.30 3.20 24.94
CA GLY A 159 10.53 2.49 25.97
C GLY A 159 9.04 2.70 25.75
N PHE A 160 8.21 1.71 26.09
CA PHE A 160 6.77 1.72 25.83
C PHE A 160 5.98 1.43 27.11
N GLY A 161 4.97 2.24 27.39
CA GLY A 161 4.03 2.09 28.50
C GLY A 161 2.62 1.75 28.00
N TYR A 162 1.88 0.94 28.75
CA TYR A 162 0.52 0.53 28.37
C TYR A 162 -0.45 0.59 29.55
N ASP A 163 -1.71 0.86 29.26
CA ASP A 163 -2.79 0.71 30.22
C ASP A 163 -3.13 -0.79 30.47
N ALA A 164 -4.10 -1.04 31.36
CA ALA A 164 -4.56 -2.41 31.67
C ALA A 164 -5.24 -3.12 30.49
N ASN A 165 -5.71 -2.38 29.49
CA ASN A 165 -6.35 -2.91 28.28
C ASN A 165 -5.34 -3.19 27.16
N GLY A 166 -4.07 -2.84 27.35
CA GLY A 166 -3.00 -2.98 26.35
C GLY A 166 -2.92 -1.82 25.36
N ASN A 167 -3.60 -0.70 25.61
CA ASN A 167 -3.45 0.50 24.79
C ASN A 167 -2.13 1.20 25.14
N LEU A 168 -1.36 1.60 24.13
CA LEU A 168 -0.08 2.29 24.31
C LEU A 168 -0.31 3.66 24.94
N THR A 169 0.14 3.91 26.15
CA THR A 169 -0.06 5.19 26.87
C THR A 169 1.15 6.11 26.81
N SER A 170 2.35 5.57 26.60
CA SER A 170 3.54 6.38 26.41
C SER A 170 4.64 5.72 25.61
N VAL A 171 5.44 6.55 24.96
CA VAL A 171 6.71 6.19 24.32
C VAL A 171 7.78 7.16 24.80
N THR A 172 8.86 6.64 25.36
CA THR A 172 10.00 7.44 25.84
C THR A 172 11.22 7.18 24.98
N ASP A 173 11.89 8.24 24.52
CA ASP A 173 13.16 8.11 23.81
C ASP A 173 14.37 7.93 24.76
N ALA A 174 15.54 7.69 24.19
CA ALA A 174 16.79 7.53 24.94
C ALA A 174 17.20 8.77 25.77
N SER A 175 16.68 9.96 25.45
CA SER A 175 16.93 11.20 26.20
C SER A 175 15.97 11.37 27.40
N GLY A 176 14.96 10.51 27.52
CA GLY A 176 13.88 10.63 28.50
C GLY A 176 12.70 11.48 28.02
N SER A 177 12.71 11.96 26.78
CA SER A 177 11.58 12.71 26.23
C SER A 177 10.41 11.76 25.95
N GLU A 178 9.23 12.11 26.43
CA GLU A 178 8.05 11.26 26.37
C GLU A 178 6.99 11.80 25.39
N LYS A 179 6.40 10.89 24.62
CA LYS A 179 5.14 11.07 23.89
C LYS A 179 4.06 10.27 24.59
N THR A 180 2.94 10.89 24.95
CA THR A 180 1.83 10.25 25.67
C THR A 180 0.57 10.16 24.82
N PHE A 181 -0.28 9.18 25.16
CA PHE A 181 -1.49 8.84 24.44
C PHE A 181 -2.63 8.62 25.44
N THR A 182 -3.83 9.14 25.14
CA THR A 182 -5.02 8.91 25.96
C THR A 182 -6.14 8.29 25.13
N TYR A 183 -6.99 7.50 25.76
CA TYR A 183 -8.06 6.78 25.08
C TYR A 183 -9.40 6.98 25.79
N ASP A 184 -10.47 6.90 25.02
CA ASP A 184 -11.82 6.79 25.56
C ASP A 184 -12.16 5.36 26.02
N LYS A 185 -13.38 5.19 26.54
CA LYS A 185 -13.88 3.87 27.01
C LYS A 185 -14.02 2.82 25.89
N ASN A 186 -14.06 3.26 24.63
CA ASN A 186 -14.11 2.39 23.45
C ASN A 186 -12.70 2.10 22.91
N ARG A 187 -11.63 2.48 23.65
CA ARG A 187 -10.23 2.32 23.26
C ARG A 187 -9.83 3.12 22.02
N ARG A 188 -10.55 4.21 21.73
CA ARG A 188 -10.21 5.12 20.63
C ARG A 188 -9.27 6.20 21.15
N LEU A 189 -8.23 6.53 20.37
CA LEU A 189 -7.22 7.51 20.75
C LEU A 189 -7.81 8.91 20.79
N THR A 190 -7.92 9.53 21.96
CA THR A 190 -8.49 10.87 22.13
C THR A 190 -7.44 11.97 22.16
N GLN A 191 -6.18 11.65 22.44
CA GLN A 191 -5.12 12.64 22.49
C GLN A 191 -3.73 12.03 22.28
N GLU A 192 -2.86 12.79 21.64
CA GLU A 192 -1.41 12.59 21.64
C GLU A 192 -0.71 13.86 22.14
N THR A 193 0.31 13.73 22.98
CA THR A 193 1.13 14.87 23.43
C THR A 193 2.60 14.55 23.31
N LYS A 194 3.40 15.46 22.72
CA LYS A 194 4.87 15.39 22.67
C LYS A 194 5.45 16.78 22.93
N GLY A 195 6.04 16.99 24.10
CA GLY A 195 6.53 18.31 24.51
C GLY A 195 5.39 19.34 24.52
N SER A 196 5.54 20.45 23.79
CA SER A 196 4.50 21.48 23.64
C SER A 196 3.51 21.22 22.50
N ALA A 197 3.72 20.17 21.71
CA ALA A 197 2.85 19.79 20.61
C ALA A 197 1.79 18.78 21.09
N LYS A 198 0.56 18.97 20.65
CA LYS A 198 -0.60 18.17 21.08
C LYS A 198 -1.59 17.98 19.94
N LEU A 199 -2.18 16.79 19.87
CA LEU A 199 -3.30 16.45 19.00
C LEU A 199 -4.46 16.01 19.86
N ASP A 200 -5.64 16.60 19.68
CA ASP A 200 -6.88 16.12 20.27
C ASP A 200 -7.81 15.60 19.17
N TYR A 201 -8.43 14.44 19.40
CA TYR A 201 -9.26 13.74 18.42
C TYR A 201 -10.72 13.71 18.85
N GLY A 202 -11.62 14.05 17.92
CA GLY A 202 -13.07 13.90 18.06
C GLY A 202 -13.60 12.76 17.21
N TYR A 203 -14.61 12.04 17.72
CA TYR A 203 -15.25 10.95 16.98
C TYR A 203 -16.77 11.03 17.05
N ASP A 204 -17.42 10.52 16.01
CA ASP A 204 -18.86 10.23 16.04
C ASP A 204 -19.15 8.83 16.65
N PRO A 205 -20.43 8.43 16.80
CA PRO A 205 -20.80 7.10 17.29
C PRO A 205 -20.44 5.93 16.35
N ASN A 206 -20.14 6.20 15.08
CA ASN A 206 -19.72 5.20 14.09
C ASN A 206 -18.19 5.05 14.03
N GLU A 207 -17.46 5.69 14.96
CA GLU A 207 -16.00 5.73 15.04
C GLU A 207 -15.33 6.52 13.92
N ASN A 208 -16.08 7.32 13.15
CA ASN A 208 -15.47 8.24 12.20
C ASN A 208 -14.84 9.41 12.96
N LEU A 209 -13.65 9.81 12.50
CA LEU A 209 -12.92 10.96 13.04
C LEU A 209 -13.64 12.25 12.63
N THR A 210 -14.20 13.00 13.58
CA THR A 210 -14.92 14.25 13.31
C THR A 210 -14.05 15.49 13.46
N SER A 211 -12.98 15.41 14.24
CA SER A 211 -12.03 16.52 14.38
C SER A 211 -10.62 16.08 14.78
N VAL A 212 -9.64 16.86 14.37
CA VAL A 212 -8.25 16.82 14.84
C VAL A 212 -7.85 18.24 15.19
N LEU A 213 -7.58 18.52 16.45
CA LEU A 213 -7.05 19.81 16.91
C LEU A 213 -5.56 19.67 17.20
N PHE A 214 -4.73 20.26 16.37
CA PHE A 214 -3.30 20.42 16.61
C PHE A 214 -3.04 21.69 17.41
N THR A 215 -2.22 21.59 18.46
CA THR A 215 -1.75 22.74 19.24
C THR A 215 -0.23 22.67 19.37
N ALA A 216 0.46 23.75 19.08
CA ALA A 216 1.91 23.90 19.29
C ALA A 216 2.17 25.24 19.99
N GLY A 217 2.54 25.18 21.28
CA GLY A 217 2.65 26.38 22.10
C GLY A 217 1.29 27.09 22.24
N THR A 218 1.20 28.36 21.84
CA THR A 218 -0.05 29.14 21.84
C THR A 218 -0.84 29.04 20.53
N ALA A 219 -0.25 28.48 19.47
CA ALA A 219 -0.89 28.33 18.18
C ALA A 219 -1.70 27.03 18.14
N SER A 220 -2.89 27.08 17.54
CA SER A 220 -3.70 25.90 17.32
C SER A 220 -4.41 25.93 15.98
N ALA A 221 -4.70 24.74 15.47
CA ALA A 221 -5.40 24.54 14.22
C ALA A 221 -6.23 23.26 14.27
N SER A 222 -7.52 23.37 13.97
CA SER A 222 -8.43 22.24 13.90
C SER A 222 -8.76 21.89 12.46
N THR A 223 -8.81 20.60 12.15
CA THR A 223 -9.43 20.07 10.92
C THR A 223 -10.68 19.32 11.32
N GLU A 224 -11.80 19.59 10.67
CA GLU A 224 -13.09 18.96 10.96
C GLU A 224 -13.64 18.21 9.74
N PHE A 225 -14.32 17.10 10.02
CA PHE A 225 -14.83 16.17 9.02
C PHE A 225 -16.33 15.93 9.23
N ALA A 226 -17.11 16.03 8.16
CA ALA A 226 -18.53 15.70 8.17
C ALA A 226 -18.81 14.49 7.29
N TYR A 227 -19.66 13.59 7.75
CA TYR A 227 -19.98 12.33 7.05
C TYR A 227 -21.46 12.22 6.73
N ASN A 228 -21.78 11.50 5.65
CA ASN A 228 -23.16 11.07 5.40
C ASN A 228 -23.49 9.77 6.18
N LYS A 229 -24.72 9.27 6.03
CA LYS A 229 -25.19 8.03 6.68
C LYS A 229 -24.46 6.76 6.22
N LEU A 230 -23.69 6.83 5.13
CA LEU A 230 -22.86 5.73 4.61
C LEU A 230 -21.39 5.86 5.06
N ASN A 231 -21.08 6.75 6.03
CA ASN A 231 -19.74 7.06 6.52
C ASN A 231 -18.80 7.61 5.43
N GLN A 232 -19.34 8.25 4.39
CA GLN A 232 -18.54 8.92 3.36
C GLN A 232 -18.34 10.39 3.73
N LEU A 233 -17.10 10.88 3.60
CA LEU A 233 -16.72 12.27 3.91
C LEU A 233 -17.43 13.23 2.97
N THR A 234 -18.35 14.06 3.45
CA THR A 234 -19.10 15.04 2.64
C THR A 234 -18.55 16.45 2.73
N ALA A 235 -17.85 16.79 3.82
CA ALA A 235 -17.22 18.09 3.96
C ALA A 235 -15.96 18.02 4.83
N LEU A 236 -14.99 18.87 4.48
CA LEU A 236 -13.76 19.11 5.20
C LEU A 236 -13.71 20.59 5.57
N SER A 237 -13.46 20.90 6.83
CA SER A 237 -13.26 22.25 7.34
C SER A 237 -11.91 22.38 8.04
N ARG A 238 -11.43 23.62 8.17
CA ARG A 238 -10.28 23.94 9.01
C ARG A 238 -10.55 25.22 9.78
N ASN A 239 -10.42 25.17 11.11
CA ASN A 239 -10.78 26.25 12.03
C ASN A 239 -12.24 26.70 11.82
N GLY A 240 -13.14 25.73 11.67
CA GLY A 240 -14.57 25.98 11.37
C GLY A 240 -14.87 26.51 9.95
N SER A 241 -13.85 26.86 9.16
CA SER A 241 -14.02 27.35 7.79
C SER A 241 -13.99 26.20 6.79
N ASN A 242 -15.03 26.08 5.95
CA ASN A 242 -15.12 25.06 4.92
C ASN A 242 -13.90 25.10 3.98
N ARG A 243 -13.37 23.93 3.62
CA ARG A 243 -12.25 23.75 2.69
C ARG A 243 -12.65 23.00 1.43
N ALA A 244 -13.41 21.92 1.57
CA ALA A 244 -13.94 21.17 0.44
C ALA A 244 -15.23 20.43 0.78
N LYS A 245 -16.02 20.14 -0.24
CA LYS A 245 -17.19 19.26 -0.20
C LYS A 245 -17.07 18.17 -1.26
N PHE A 246 -17.59 16.99 -0.95
CA PHE A 246 -17.49 15.80 -1.80
C PHE A 246 -18.88 15.29 -2.17
N VAL A 247 -19.03 14.85 -3.41
CA VAL A 247 -20.25 14.25 -3.94
C VAL A 247 -19.91 12.84 -4.44
N TYR A 248 -20.82 11.90 -4.18
CA TYR A 248 -20.64 10.50 -4.50
C TYR A 248 -21.73 10.01 -5.46
N ASP A 249 -21.41 9.03 -6.30
CA ASP A 249 -22.41 8.23 -7.02
C ASP A 249 -22.95 7.08 -6.14
N GLU A 250 -23.92 6.34 -6.66
CA GLU A 250 -24.52 5.17 -5.99
C GLU A 250 -23.56 3.99 -5.79
N ARG A 251 -22.44 3.94 -6.53
CA ARG A 251 -21.36 2.94 -6.37
C ARG A 251 -20.36 3.37 -5.30
N GLY A 252 -20.51 4.57 -4.76
CA GLY A 252 -19.65 5.15 -3.72
C GLY A 252 -18.38 5.81 -4.24
N ASN A 253 -18.28 6.04 -5.55
CA ASN A 253 -17.17 6.78 -6.14
C ASN A 253 -17.39 8.29 -5.98
N VAL A 254 -16.30 9.04 -5.80
CA VAL A 254 -16.36 10.52 -5.77
C VAL A 254 -16.61 11.02 -7.18
N THR A 255 -17.69 11.75 -7.41
CA THR A 255 -18.01 12.37 -8.71
C THR A 255 -17.69 13.87 -8.76
N SER A 256 -17.58 14.51 -7.60
CA SER A 256 -17.13 15.90 -7.52
C SER A 256 -16.44 16.24 -6.21
N VAL A 257 -15.40 17.05 -6.29
CA VAL A 257 -14.75 17.71 -5.15
C VAL A 257 -14.83 19.22 -5.39
N ARG A 258 -15.65 19.93 -4.61
CA ARG A 258 -15.79 21.39 -4.70
C ARG A 258 -15.04 22.05 -3.56
N ARG A 259 -14.06 22.89 -3.90
CA ARG A 259 -13.20 23.60 -2.95
C ARG A 259 -13.79 24.95 -2.57
N ALA A 260 -13.34 25.51 -1.46
CA ALA A 260 -13.91 26.74 -0.90
C ALA A 260 -13.61 28.00 -1.73
N ASN A 261 -12.56 28.02 -2.54
CA ASN A 261 -12.33 29.06 -3.54
C ASN A 261 -13.22 28.91 -4.79
N ASN A 262 -14.26 28.06 -4.76
CA ASN A 262 -15.15 27.69 -5.86
C ASN A 262 -14.53 26.92 -7.03
N SER A 263 -13.22 26.66 -7.03
CA SER A 263 -12.64 25.68 -7.94
C SER A 263 -13.18 24.28 -7.64
N TYR A 264 -13.26 23.40 -8.63
CA TYR A 264 -13.81 22.06 -8.43
C TYR A 264 -13.23 21.03 -9.39
N THR A 265 -13.28 19.78 -8.97
CA THR A 265 -12.95 18.62 -9.79
C THR A 265 -14.22 17.84 -10.09
N SER A 266 -14.39 17.38 -11.33
CA SER A 266 -15.43 16.43 -11.75
C SER A 266 -14.77 15.13 -12.19
N LEU A 267 -15.34 14.00 -11.76
CA LEU A 267 -14.87 12.65 -12.08
C LEU A 267 -16.03 11.85 -12.68
N GLN A 268 -15.75 11.12 -13.75
CA GLN A 268 -16.69 10.23 -14.42
C GLN A 268 -16.09 8.83 -14.55
N TYR A 269 -16.92 7.82 -14.36
CA TYR A 269 -16.51 6.42 -14.35
C TYR A 269 -17.18 5.65 -15.49
N ASP A 270 -16.47 4.68 -16.07
CA ASP A 270 -17.03 3.76 -17.06
C ASP A 270 -17.92 2.67 -16.41
N ASP A 271 -18.46 1.78 -17.25
CA ASP A 271 -19.33 0.68 -16.83
C ASP A 271 -18.58 -0.40 -16.01
N ALA A 272 -17.26 -0.47 -16.15
CA ALA A 272 -16.36 -1.29 -15.33
C ALA A 272 -15.93 -0.59 -14.03
N ASN A 273 -16.56 0.54 -13.71
CA ASN A 273 -16.29 1.37 -12.54
C ASN A 273 -14.93 2.07 -12.55
N ARG A 274 -14.21 2.11 -13.68
CA ARG A 274 -12.89 2.74 -13.80
C ARG A 274 -13.03 4.22 -14.13
N LEU A 275 -12.10 5.05 -13.66
CA LEU A 275 -12.12 6.49 -13.95
C LEU A 275 -11.90 6.74 -15.45
N ASN A 276 -12.92 7.24 -16.14
CA ASN A 276 -12.86 7.50 -17.58
C ASN A 276 -12.50 8.96 -17.89
N GLU A 277 -12.98 9.91 -17.08
CA GLU A 277 -12.71 11.32 -17.27
C GLU A 277 -12.52 12.04 -15.93
N LEU A 278 -11.52 12.93 -15.87
CA LEU A 278 -11.31 13.87 -14.77
C LEU A 278 -11.13 15.28 -15.35
N LYS A 279 -11.86 16.25 -14.81
CA LYS A 279 -11.70 17.67 -15.18
C LYS A 279 -11.55 18.52 -13.93
N ASN A 280 -10.53 19.37 -13.92
CA ASN A 280 -10.38 20.43 -12.93
C ASN A 280 -10.87 21.74 -13.52
N TYR A 281 -11.57 22.52 -12.72
CA TYR A 281 -12.15 23.80 -13.10
C TYR A 281 -11.70 24.92 -12.17
N LYS A 282 -11.50 26.10 -12.72
CA LYS A 282 -11.32 27.33 -11.96
C LYS A 282 -12.62 27.78 -11.30
N ASN A 283 -12.54 28.81 -10.48
CA ASN A 283 -13.67 29.37 -9.75
C ASN A 283 -14.74 30.04 -10.65
N ASP A 284 -14.34 30.48 -11.84
CA ASP A 284 -15.21 31.04 -12.88
C ASP A 284 -15.89 29.95 -13.75
N GLY A 285 -15.59 28.67 -13.50
CA GLY A 285 -16.12 27.54 -14.26
C GLY A 285 -15.35 27.22 -15.54
N THR A 286 -14.26 27.93 -15.85
CA THR A 286 -13.37 27.56 -16.97
C THR A 286 -12.57 26.30 -16.64
N VAL A 287 -12.31 25.46 -17.65
CA VAL A 287 -11.49 24.24 -17.47
C VAL A 287 -10.05 24.65 -17.21
N LEU A 288 -9.48 24.16 -16.11
CA LEU A 288 -8.09 24.32 -15.75
C LEU A 288 -7.20 23.26 -16.40
N ASN A 289 -7.64 22.00 -16.36
CA ASN A 289 -7.07 20.88 -17.10
C ASN A 289 -8.12 19.77 -17.22
N SER A 290 -8.00 18.97 -18.26
CA SER A 290 -8.87 17.82 -18.52
C SER A 290 -8.06 16.58 -18.84
N TYR A 291 -8.54 15.43 -18.39
CA TYR A 291 -7.93 14.14 -18.61
C TYR A 291 -9.00 13.14 -19.00
N LYS A 292 -8.88 12.55 -20.19
CA LYS A 292 -9.69 11.42 -20.62
C LYS A 292 -8.81 10.18 -20.76
N TYR A 293 -9.14 9.15 -20.00
CA TYR A 293 -8.34 7.96 -19.83
C TYR A 293 -8.81 6.86 -20.78
N SER A 294 -7.89 6.06 -21.28
CA SER A 294 -8.21 4.83 -22.02
C SER A 294 -7.37 3.69 -21.48
N TYR A 295 -7.90 2.49 -21.61
CA TYR A 295 -7.38 1.31 -20.95
C TYR A 295 -7.28 0.12 -21.91
N ASP A 296 -6.28 -0.73 -21.71
CA ASP A 296 -6.21 -2.04 -22.36
C ASP A 296 -7.13 -3.07 -21.65
N PRO A 297 -7.28 -4.30 -22.18
CA PRO A 297 -8.09 -5.34 -21.55
C PRO A 297 -7.64 -5.76 -20.13
N ASN A 298 -6.39 -5.52 -19.77
CA ASN A 298 -5.87 -5.73 -18.41
C ASN A 298 -6.09 -4.51 -17.51
N SER A 299 -6.77 -3.48 -18.01
CA SER A 299 -6.98 -2.18 -17.36
C SER A 299 -5.71 -1.39 -17.10
N ASN A 300 -4.62 -1.64 -17.83
CA ASN A 300 -3.52 -0.69 -17.87
C ASN A 300 -3.94 0.54 -18.67
N GLN A 301 -3.60 1.73 -18.19
CA GLN A 301 -3.95 2.98 -18.87
C GLN A 301 -3.08 3.17 -20.12
N THR A 302 -3.66 3.09 -21.30
CA THR A 302 -2.95 3.21 -22.59
C THR A 302 -2.80 4.63 -23.09
N SER A 303 -3.66 5.55 -22.63
CA SER A 303 -3.54 6.96 -23.01
C SER A 303 -4.22 7.90 -22.03
N ILE A 304 -3.75 9.14 -22.02
CA ILE A 304 -4.42 10.29 -21.40
C ILE A 304 -4.55 11.37 -22.46
N ALA A 305 -5.78 11.64 -22.92
CA ALA A 305 -6.03 12.82 -23.72
C ALA A 305 -6.16 14.03 -22.79
N THR A 306 -5.29 15.02 -22.99
CA THR A 306 -5.24 16.27 -22.22
C THR A 306 -5.65 17.46 -23.09
N ASP A 307 -5.78 18.63 -22.47
CA ASP A 307 -5.94 19.91 -23.17
C ASP A 307 -4.73 20.29 -24.05
N LYS A 308 -3.56 19.67 -23.83
CA LYS A 308 -2.30 19.97 -24.52
C LYS A 308 -1.89 18.94 -25.56
N GLY A 309 -2.67 17.86 -25.71
CA GLY A 309 -2.31 16.72 -26.55
C GLY A 309 -2.58 15.40 -25.85
N THR A 310 -2.15 14.30 -26.46
CA THR A 310 -2.36 12.96 -25.90
C THR A 310 -1.05 12.36 -25.44
N ILE A 311 -1.03 11.84 -24.21
CA ILE A 311 0.04 10.99 -23.71
C ILE A 311 -0.32 9.54 -24.03
N LEU A 312 0.61 8.77 -24.57
CA LEU A 312 0.42 7.35 -24.92
C LEU A 312 1.33 6.47 -24.08
N TYR A 313 0.85 5.28 -23.71
CA TYR A 313 1.58 4.29 -22.94
C TYR A 313 1.48 2.91 -23.59
N GLU A 314 2.60 2.19 -23.60
CA GLU A 314 2.65 0.79 -24.04
C GLU A 314 3.29 -0.08 -22.96
N TYR A 315 2.78 -1.30 -22.83
CA TYR A 315 3.16 -2.25 -21.78
C TYR A 315 3.60 -3.59 -22.37
N ASP A 316 4.51 -4.25 -21.69
CA ASP A 316 4.89 -5.62 -22.02
C ASP A 316 3.90 -6.68 -21.51
N ALA A 317 4.21 -7.96 -21.74
CA ALA A 317 3.41 -9.11 -21.31
C ALA A 317 3.31 -9.28 -19.77
N LEU A 318 4.14 -8.58 -19.00
CA LEU A 318 4.08 -8.53 -17.53
C LEU A 318 3.41 -7.23 -17.05
N ASN A 319 2.78 -6.47 -17.94
CA ASN A 319 2.18 -5.16 -17.65
C ASN A 319 3.18 -4.11 -17.16
N GLN A 320 4.48 -4.24 -17.47
CA GLN A 320 5.49 -3.21 -17.18
C GLN A 320 5.48 -2.15 -18.29
N LEU A 321 5.63 -0.88 -17.93
CA LEU A 321 5.66 0.24 -18.88
C LEU A 321 6.91 0.16 -19.74
N ILE A 322 6.78 -0.09 -21.05
CA ILE A 322 7.93 -0.16 -21.97
C ILE A 322 8.07 1.10 -22.84
N LYS A 323 7.04 1.93 -22.92
CA LYS A 323 7.09 3.17 -23.69
C LYS A 323 6.05 4.18 -23.20
N GLU A 324 6.46 5.44 -23.14
CA GLU A 324 5.56 6.58 -23.06
C GLU A 324 5.85 7.57 -24.21
N THR A 325 4.82 8.25 -24.69
CA THR A 325 4.95 9.37 -25.64
C THR A 325 4.28 10.58 -25.04
N LEU A 326 5.04 11.63 -24.78
CA LEU A 326 4.59 12.87 -24.15
C LEU A 326 3.87 13.77 -25.16
N THR A 327 3.16 14.78 -24.65
CA THR A 327 2.38 15.73 -25.45
C THR A 327 3.22 16.57 -26.42
N ASP A 328 4.50 16.75 -26.13
CA ASP A 328 5.45 17.47 -26.99
C ASP A 328 6.11 16.58 -28.07
N GLY A 329 5.68 15.31 -28.16
CA GLY A 329 6.21 14.32 -29.11
C GLY A 329 7.46 13.58 -28.64
N THR A 330 7.96 13.86 -27.43
CA THR A 330 9.08 13.09 -26.85
C THR A 330 8.64 11.66 -26.59
N VAL A 331 9.39 10.69 -27.11
CA VAL A 331 9.17 9.26 -26.87
C VAL A 331 10.21 8.76 -25.88
N ILE A 332 9.78 8.13 -24.80
CA ILE A 332 10.65 7.51 -23.81
C ILE A 332 10.36 6.01 -23.80
N SER A 333 11.36 5.17 -24.08
CA SER A 333 11.23 3.71 -24.03
C SER A 333 12.13 3.08 -22.98
N TYR A 334 11.69 1.94 -22.43
CA TYR A 334 12.36 1.22 -21.35
C TYR A 334 12.58 -0.24 -21.72
N GLU A 335 13.74 -0.77 -21.34
CA GLU A 335 14.03 -2.20 -21.38
C GLU A 335 14.24 -2.70 -19.95
N TYR A 336 13.84 -3.95 -19.69
CA TYR A 336 13.94 -4.59 -18.38
C TYR A 336 14.64 -5.94 -18.48
N ASP A 337 15.38 -6.31 -17.43
CA ASP A 337 15.84 -7.69 -17.26
C ASP A 337 14.70 -8.61 -16.78
N ALA A 338 15.01 -9.90 -16.63
CA ALA A 338 14.02 -10.92 -16.28
C ALA A 338 13.43 -10.78 -14.85
N VAL A 339 13.97 -9.90 -14.01
CA VAL A 339 13.45 -9.59 -12.66
C VAL A 339 12.99 -8.14 -12.53
N GLY A 340 12.82 -7.45 -13.66
CA GLY A 340 12.26 -6.11 -13.73
C GLY A 340 13.21 -4.99 -13.36
N ASN A 341 14.53 -5.21 -13.35
CA ASN A 341 15.44 -4.06 -13.31
C ASN A 341 15.45 -3.38 -14.68
N ARG A 342 15.22 -2.06 -14.72
CA ARG A 342 15.31 -1.27 -15.96
C ARG A 342 16.75 -1.26 -16.45
N THR A 343 17.07 -1.92 -17.55
CA THR A 343 18.43 -2.00 -18.14
C THR A 343 18.73 -0.84 -19.08
N LYS A 344 17.69 -0.22 -19.65
CA LYS A 344 17.82 0.88 -20.61
C LYS A 344 16.66 1.87 -20.52
N LYS A 345 16.96 3.14 -20.75
CA LYS A 345 16.00 4.23 -21.02
C LYS A 345 16.46 4.92 -22.30
N ILE A 346 15.57 5.10 -23.27
CA ILE A 346 15.88 5.84 -24.50
C ILE A 346 14.89 6.98 -24.62
N GLU A 347 15.38 8.21 -24.64
CA GLU A 347 14.59 9.43 -24.80
C GLU A 347 14.83 9.98 -26.20
N THR A 348 13.79 10.02 -27.03
CA THR A 348 13.86 10.47 -28.42
C THR A 348 12.99 11.70 -28.62
N LYS A 349 13.57 12.80 -29.11
CA LYS A 349 12.89 14.03 -29.47
C LYS A 349 13.29 14.45 -30.88
N GLY A 350 12.35 14.39 -31.82
CA GLY A 350 12.66 14.54 -33.24
C GLY A 350 13.62 13.44 -33.71
N THR A 351 14.79 13.84 -34.23
CA THR A 351 15.85 12.90 -34.66
C THR A 351 16.90 12.63 -33.57
N ALA A 352 16.89 13.37 -32.47
CA ALA A 352 17.84 13.21 -31.38
C ALA A 352 17.37 12.12 -30.42
N ALA A 353 18.26 11.17 -30.09
CA ALA A 353 18.02 10.13 -29.11
C ALA A 353 19.12 10.09 -28.06
N THR A 354 18.75 10.13 -26.79
CA THR A 354 19.65 9.94 -25.64
C THR A 354 19.37 8.57 -25.05
N THR A 355 20.41 7.74 -24.94
CA THR A 355 20.30 6.43 -24.29
C THR A 355 20.96 6.48 -22.93
N THR A 356 20.24 6.03 -21.92
CA THR A 356 20.77 5.75 -20.58
C THR A 356 20.80 4.25 -20.34
N THR A 357 21.95 3.71 -19.93
CA THR A 357 22.17 2.30 -19.60
C THR A 357 22.33 2.11 -18.10
N TYR A 358 21.76 1.03 -17.58
CA TYR A 358 21.77 0.70 -16.16
C TYR A 358 22.30 -0.73 -15.94
N THR A 359 23.18 -0.88 -14.96
CA THR A 359 23.76 -2.20 -14.61
C THR A 359 23.48 -2.54 -13.15
N TYR A 360 23.22 -3.82 -12.89
CA TYR A 360 22.83 -4.32 -11.57
C TYR A 360 23.66 -5.52 -11.14
N ASN A 361 23.84 -5.70 -9.84
CA ASN A 361 24.42 -6.93 -9.29
C ASN A 361 23.33 -8.00 -9.02
N ALA A 362 23.73 -9.14 -8.44
CA ALA A 362 22.81 -10.24 -8.13
C ALA A 362 21.76 -9.89 -7.06
N GLY A 363 22.03 -8.89 -6.20
CA GLY A 363 21.09 -8.37 -5.20
C GLY A 363 20.11 -7.33 -5.76
N ASN A 364 20.11 -7.08 -7.07
CA ASN A 364 19.34 -6.03 -7.74
C ASN A 364 19.75 -4.60 -7.34
N GLU A 365 20.93 -4.39 -6.77
CA GLU A 365 21.48 -3.05 -6.50
C GLU A 365 21.92 -2.40 -7.82
N LEU A 366 21.61 -1.12 -8.04
CA LEU A 366 21.93 -0.40 -9.30
C LEU A 366 23.38 0.08 -9.22
N THR A 367 24.32 -0.70 -9.74
CA THR A 367 25.75 -0.45 -9.57
C THR A 367 26.33 0.54 -10.58
N ASN A 368 25.62 0.85 -11.67
CA ASN A 368 26.11 1.78 -12.68
C ASN A 368 24.98 2.46 -13.47
N VAL A 369 25.14 3.76 -13.75
CA VAL A 369 24.30 4.53 -14.69
C VAL A 369 25.19 5.28 -15.66
N ASN A 370 25.11 5.00 -16.96
CA ASN A 370 25.93 5.67 -18.00
C ASN A 370 27.43 5.70 -17.71
N GLY A 371 27.98 4.61 -17.17
CA GLY A 371 29.39 4.52 -16.79
C GLY A 371 29.68 5.09 -15.40
N GLN A 372 28.79 5.86 -14.78
CA GLN A 372 28.96 6.35 -13.39
C GLN A 372 28.68 5.22 -12.40
N ALA A 373 29.67 4.91 -11.58
CA ALA A 373 29.54 3.87 -10.56
C ALA A 373 28.70 4.35 -9.38
N HIS A 374 27.85 3.46 -8.89
CA HIS A 374 27.10 3.64 -7.65
C HIS A 374 27.60 2.65 -6.61
N THR A 375 27.58 3.03 -5.33
CA THR A 375 28.04 2.18 -4.23
C THR A 375 26.92 1.91 -3.24
N TYR A 376 26.97 0.74 -2.59
CA TYR A 376 25.99 0.29 -1.61
C TYR A 376 26.68 -0.17 -0.33
N ASP A 377 26.00 -0.06 0.81
CA ASP A 377 26.44 -0.72 2.03
C ASP A 377 26.02 -2.21 2.05
N GLN A 378 26.44 -2.95 3.09
CA GLN A 378 26.11 -4.38 3.22
C GLN A 378 24.63 -4.66 3.48
N ASN A 379 23.84 -3.65 3.82
CA ASN A 379 22.40 -3.76 4.04
C ASN A 379 21.61 -3.42 2.75
N GLY A 380 22.30 -3.12 1.65
CA GLY A 380 21.71 -2.76 0.36
C GLY A 380 21.27 -1.30 0.25
N ASN A 381 21.73 -0.41 1.14
CA ASN A 381 21.44 1.01 1.04
C ASN A 381 22.40 1.67 0.03
N LEU A 382 21.88 2.43 -0.93
CA LEU A 382 22.69 3.26 -1.84
C LEU A 382 23.46 4.29 -1.02
N THR A 383 24.80 4.30 -1.11
CA THR A 383 25.67 5.22 -0.35
C THR A 383 26.24 6.34 -1.21
N ASN A 384 26.39 6.11 -2.52
CA ASN A 384 26.86 7.13 -3.47
C ASN A 384 26.32 6.83 -4.87
N ASP A 385 25.84 7.86 -5.59
CA ASP A 385 25.35 7.76 -6.98
C ASP A 385 26.22 8.54 -7.99
N GLY A 386 27.43 8.95 -7.60
CA GLY A 386 28.33 9.81 -8.36
C GLY A 386 28.07 11.32 -8.19
N ASP A 387 26.87 11.70 -7.77
CA ASP A 387 26.46 13.10 -7.57
C ASP A 387 26.12 13.43 -6.12
N LYS A 388 25.67 12.43 -5.34
CA LYS A 388 25.27 12.57 -3.94
C LYS A 388 25.83 11.43 -3.11
N THR A 389 26.02 11.72 -1.83
CA THR A 389 26.33 10.73 -0.80
C THR A 389 25.15 10.60 0.15
N TYR A 390 24.81 9.37 0.52
CA TYR A 390 23.67 9.02 1.35
C TYR A 390 24.16 8.30 2.61
N ILE A 391 23.73 8.76 3.77
CA ILE A 391 24.19 8.27 5.06
C ILE A 391 22.99 7.71 5.81
N TYR A 392 23.14 6.49 6.33
CA TYR A 392 22.09 5.75 7.04
C TYR A 392 22.49 5.51 8.48
N ASN A 393 21.49 5.45 9.37
CA ASN A 393 21.68 4.97 10.74
C ASN A 393 21.67 3.44 10.81
N GLU A 394 21.89 2.91 12.00
CA GLU A 394 21.94 1.49 12.34
C GLU A 394 20.57 0.80 12.19
N GLU A 395 19.48 1.59 12.11
CA GLU A 395 18.12 1.14 11.84
C GLU A 395 17.78 1.12 10.33
N ASN A 396 18.77 1.32 9.45
CA ASN A 396 18.65 1.44 7.99
C ASN A 396 17.77 2.60 7.50
N GLN A 397 17.72 3.69 8.26
CA GLN A 397 17.01 4.91 7.88
C GLN A 397 18.01 5.93 7.33
N LEU A 398 17.68 6.57 6.21
CA LEU A 398 18.49 7.65 5.63
C LEU A 398 18.49 8.85 6.59
N ILE A 399 19.64 9.25 7.13
CA ILE A 399 19.77 10.37 8.08
C ILE A 399 20.42 11.61 7.49
N GLU A 400 21.15 11.49 6.37
CA GLU A 400 21.75 12.65 5.72
C GLU A 400 21.98 12.40 4.22
N VAL A 401 21.73 13.43 3.40
CA VAL A 401 22.15 13.48 1.99
C VAL A 401 23.14 14.62 1.84
N LYS A 402 24.25 14.35 1.16
CA LYS A 402 25.27 15.35 0.79
C LYS A 402 25.38 15.47 -0.72
N ASP A 403 25.74 16.65 -1.20
CA ASP A 403 26.15 16.83 -2.59
C ASP A 403 27.54 16.23 -2.85
N LYS A 404 27.99 16.33 -4.11
CA LYS A 404 29.30 15.86 -4.55
C LYS A 404 30.48 16.53 -3.85
N ALA A 405 30.30 17.77 -3.38
CA ALA A 405 31.31 18.52 -2.63
C ALA A 405 31.33 18.17 -1.13
N GLY A 406 30.39 17.34 -0.66
CA GLY A 406 30.25 16.96 0.74
C GLY A 406 29.38 17.90 1.57
N THR A 407 28.72 18.88 0.95
CA THR A 407 27.78 19.79 1.63
C THR A 407 26.49 19.06 1.94
N SER A 408 26.00 19.19 3.18
CA SER A 408 24.72 18.61 3.61
C SER A 408 23.55 19.29 2.88
N LEU A 409 22.79 18.51 2.12
CA LEU A 409 21.55 18.91 1.44
C LEU A 409 20.31 18.73 2.33
N GLY A 410 20.37 17.79 3.27
CA GLY A 410 19.29 17.53 4.22
C GLY A 410 19.71 16.51 5.27
N LYS A 411 19.41 16.77 6.54
CA LYS A 411 19.51 15.83 7.66
C LYS A 411 18.13 15.47 8.16
N PHE A 412 17.90 14.22 8.51
CA PHE A 412 16.57 13.71 8.87
C PHE A 412 16.57 13.08 10.26
N THR A 413 15.44 13.20 10.96
CA THR A 413 15.19 12.50 12.22
C THR A 413 13.89 11.70 12.13
N TYR A 414 13.75 10.66 12.94
CA TYR A 414 12.63 9.70 12.88
C TYR A 414 12.04 9.44 14.27
N ASP A 415 10.77 9.07 14.33
CA ASP A 415 10.12 8.59 15.56
C ASP A 415 10.20 7.06 15.71
N HIS A 416 9.57 6.55 16.76
CA HIS A 416 9.50 5.13 17.10
C HIS A 416 8.78 4.25 16.06
N GLU A 417 7.98 4.84 15.16
CA GLU A 417 7.35 4.13 14.05
C GLU A 417 8.20 4.21 12.77
N GLY A 418 9.35 4.89 12.83
CA GLY A 418 10.20 5.17 11.67
C GLY A 418 9.66 6.25 10.75
N LYS A 419 8.69 7.07 11.20
CA LYS A 419 8.21 8.23 10.42
C LYS A 419 9.17 9.39 10.62
N ARG A 420 9.49 10.08 9.53
CA ARG A 420 10.40 11.22 9.54
C ARG A 420 9.76 12.39 10.28
N THR A 421 10.37 12.83 11.38
CA THR A 421 9.88 13.93 12.21
C THR A 421 10.52 15.27 11.91
N SER A 422 11.67 15.31 11.24
CA SER A 422 12.25 16.58 10.77
C SER A 422 13.14 16.43 9.54
N ILE A 423 13.35 17.57 8.87
CA ILE A 423 14.45 17.79 7.92
C ILE A 423 15.19 19.08 8.31
N THR A 424 16.52 19.05 8.33
CA THR A 424 17.38 20.23 8.49
C THR A 424 18.18 20.46 7.22
N THR A 425 18.02 21.63 6.62
CA THR A 425 18.76 22.07 5.42
C THR A 425 19.52 23.36 5.73
N SER A 426 20.15 23.97 4.73
CA SER A 426 20.77 25.31 4.87
C SER A 426 19.74 26.41 5.22
N SER A 427 18.45 26.19 4.97
CA SER A 427 17.37 27.13 5.33
C SER A 427 16.86 26.93 6.76
N GLY A 428 17.37 25.96 7.51
CA GLY A 428 16.96 25.64 8.88
C GLY A 428 16.21 24.31 9.00
N THR A 429 15.59 24.09 10.16
CA THR A 429 14.86 22.86 10.49
C THR A 429 13.37 23.03 10.26
N THR A 430 12.76 22.07 9.56
CA THR A 430 11.31 21.89 9.50
C THR A 430 10.94 20.60 10.24
N ASN A 431 10.03 20.72 11.20
CA ASN A 431 9.46 19.62 11.96
C ASN A 431 8.10 19.23 11.38
N PHE A 432 7.80 17.93 11.35
CA PHE A 432 6.59 17.35 10.76
C PHE A 432 5.66 16.83 11.85
N HIS A 433 4.40 17.27 11.81
CA HIS A 433 3.36 16.83 12.73
C HIS A 433 2.31 16.02 11.97
N TYR A 434 2.10 14.77 12.37
CA TYR A 434 1.28 13.80 11.65
C TYR A 434 -0.07 13.59 12.35
N ASN A 435 -1.12 13.37 11.55
CA ASN A 435 -2.29 12.60 11.94
C ASN A 435 -2.24 11.27 11.20
N GLY A 436 -2.04 10.17 11.93
CA GLY A 436 -1.73 8.86 11.36
C GLY A 436 -0.49 8.95 10.46
N ASP A 437 -0.72 8.95 9.14
CA ASP A 437 0.29 8.91 8.09
C ASP A 437 0.41 10.22 7.29
N LYS A 438 -0.36 11.25 7.67
CA LYS A 438 -0.50 12.50 6.93
C LYS A 438 0.06 13.66 7.74
N VAL A 439 0.99 14.42 7.17
CA VAL A 439 1.47 15.65 7.82
C VAL A 439 0.33 16.66 7.78
N ILE A 440 -0.11 17.15 8.94
CA ILE A 440 -1.19 18.14 9.07
C ILE A 440 -0.67 19.54 9.37
N ALA A 441 0.57 19.63 9.87
CA ALA A 441 1.26 20.87 10.17
C ALA A 441 2.78 20.69 10.09
N GLU A 442 3.45 21.77 9.72
CA GLU A 442 4.89 21.94 9.75
C GLU A 442 5.24 23.08 10.68
N THR A 443 6.26 22.89 11.51
CA THR A 443 6.81 23.97 12.34
C THR A 443 8.28 24.19 12.05
N ASP A 444 8.77 25.41 12.26
CA ASP A 444 10.20 25.68 12.27
C ASP A 444 10.89 25.12 13.53
N GLY A 445 12.20 25.37 13.66
CA GLY A 445 12.99 24.98 14.83
C GLY A 445 12.54 25.63 16.16
N ASN A 446 11.74 26.70 16.11
CA ASN A 446 11.18 27.39 17.27
C ASN A 446 9.73 26.95 17.56
N ASN A 447 9.24 25.89 16.89
CA ASN A 447 7.86 25.40 16.96
C ASN A 447 6.79 26.38 16.47
N THR A 448 7.17 27.36 15.64
CA THR A 448 6.20 28.23 14.96
C THR A 448 5.61 27.50 13.77
N ILE A 449 4.28 27.48 13.63
CA ILE A 449 3.61 26.85 12.49
C ILE A 449 3.94 27.64 11.21
N ILE A 450 4.54 26.97 10.22
CA ILE A 450 4.93 27.57 8.94
C ILE A 450 4.06 27.08 7.77
N SER A 451 3.54 25.86 7.87
CA SER A 451 2.61 25.30 6.90
C SER A 451 1.59 24.41 7.58
N GLU A 452 0.45 24.26 6.95
CA GLU A 452 -0.67 23.46 7.43
C GLU A 452 -1.34 22.75 6.26
N TYR A 453 -1.81 21.53 6.46
CA TYR A 453 -2.36 20.72 5.38
C TYR A 453 -3.68 20.07 5.79
N THR A 454 -4.57 19.94 4.81
CA THR A 454 -5.79 19.13 4.93
C THR A 454 -5.79 18.04 3.87
N TRP A 455 -6.42 16.91 4.19
CA TRP A 455 -6.38 15.68 3.40
C TRP A 455 -7.79 15.13 3.24
N ASP A 456 -8.07 14.50 2.10
CA ASP A 456 -9.29 13.73 1.93
C ASP A 456 -9.13 12.30 2.49
N THR A 457 -10.22 11.53 2.50
CA THR A 457 -10.23 10.12 2.95
C THR A 457 -9.39 9.18 2.10
N TYR A 458 -9.03 9.60 0.88
CA TYR A 458 -8.22 8.81 -0.06
C TYR A 458 -6.73 9.15 0.04
N GLY A 459 -6.37 10.10 0.90
CA GLY A 459 -5.01 10.51 1.16
C GLY A 459 -4.47 11.54 0.17
N ASN A 460 -5.33 12.21 -0.59
CA ASN A 460 -4.92 13.32 -1.44
C ASN A 460 -4.87 14.62 -0.64
N PRO A 461 -3.88 15.50 -0.90
CA PRO A 461 -3.86 16.82 -0.32
C PRO A 461 -5.03 17.64 -0.88
N VAL A 462 -5.74 18.36 0.00
CA VAL A 462 -6.90 19.19 -0.37
C VAL A 462 -6.52 20.67 -0.31
N THR A 463 -5.92 21.11 0.80
CA THR A 463 -5.39 22.47 0.96
C THR A 463 -4.03 22.51 1.62
N MET A 464 -3.26 23.56 1.34
CA MET A 464 -2.12 24.00 2.11
C MET A 464 -2.36 25.44 2.59
N THR A 465 -2.24 25.70 3.88
CA THR A 465 -2.12 27.08 4.39
C THR A 465 -0.65 27.37 4.60
N LYS A 466 -0.14 28.46 4.02
CA LYS A 466 1.26 28.89 4.18
C LYS A 466 1.33 30.41 4.17
N SER A 467 1.99 30.98 5.17
CA SER A 467 2.06 32.44 5.39
C SER A 467 0.68 33.11 5.43
N GLY A 468 -0.30 32.47 6.10
CA GLY A 468 -1.67 32.96 6.24
C GLY A 468 -2.56 32.86 4.99
N LYS A 469 -2.04 32.36 3.86
CA LYS A 469 -2.78 32.17 2.61
C LYS A 469 -3.14 30.72 2.39
N VAL A 470 -4.31 30.47 1.84
CA VAL A 470 -4.82 29.12 1.56
C VAL A 470 -4.66 28.81 0.08
N TYR A 471 -4.05 27.67 -0.20
CA TYR A 471 -3.84 27.13 -1.53
C TYR A 471 -4.59 25.81 -1.67
N TYR A 472 -5.13 25.59 -2.86
CA TYR A 472 -6.05 24.49 -3.17
C TYR A 472 -5.41 23.58 -4.22
N TYR A 473 -5.27 22.30 -3.90
CA TYR A 473 -4.60 21.30 -4.74
C TYR A 473 -5.53 20.74 -5.82
N HIS A 474 -5.03 20.63 -7.05
CA HIS A 474 -5.67 19.97 -8.18
C HIS A 474 -4.78 18.84 -8.68
N PHE A 475 -5.39 17.74 -9.14
CA PHE A 475 -4.68 16.50 -9.42
C PHE A 475 -5.23 15.77 -10.64
N ASN A 476 -4.47 14.79 -11.14
CA ASN A 476 -4.92 13.80 -12.12
C ASN A 476 -5.36 12.48 -11.44
N SER A 477 -5.64 11.43 -12.22
CA SER A 477 -6.09 10.12 -11.75
C SER A 477 -5.12 9.38 -10.83
N ARG A 478 -3.81 9.61 -10.99
CA ARG A 478 -2.76 9.01 -10.18
C ARG A 478 -2.56 9.73 -8.84
N GLY A 479 -3.21 10.89 -8.66
CA GLY A 479 -3.00 11.77 -7.52
C GLY A 479 -1.81 12.70 -7.68
N ASP A 480 -1.24 12.84 -8.88
CA ASP A 480 -0.20 13.83 -9.13
C ASP A 480 -0.80 15.21 -8.95
N VAL A 481 -0.14 16.08 -8.19
CA VAL A 481 -0.53 17.50 -8.10
C VAL A 481 -0.17 18.18 -9.42
N THR A 482 -1.19 18.57 -10.19
CA THR A 482 -1.05 19.20 -11.51
C THR A 482 -1.18 20.71 -11.43
N ALA A 483 -1.87 21.24 -10.43
CA ALA A 483 -1.95 22.67 -10.18
C ALA A 483 -2.27 23.02 -8.71
N LEU A 484 -1.91 24.25 -8.32
CA LEU A 484 -2.39 24.92 -7.11
C LEU A 484 -3.09 26.21 -7.50
N THR A 485 -4.25 26.47 -6.88
CA THR A 485 -4.93 27.76 -6.99
C THR A 485 -4.98 28.48 -5.65
N ASP A 486 -4.88 29.81 -5.64
CA ASP A 486 -5.10 30.64 -4.46
C ASP A 486 -6.60 30.81 -4.13
N GLU A 487 -6.91 31.61 -3.10
CA GLU A 487 -8.28 31.93 -2.67
C GLU A 487 -9.12 32.66 -3.74
N ASN A 488 -8.46 33.35 -4.67
CA ASN A 488 -9.10 34.05 -5.78
C ASN A 488 -9.22 33.18 -7.04
N GLY A 489 -8.81 31.91 -6.98
CA GLY A 489 -8.82 30.99 -8.11
C GLY A 489 -7.66 31.18 -9.10
N ASN A 490 -6.68 32.05 -8.80
CA ASN A 490 -5.50 32.22 -9.65
C ASN A 490 -4.60 31.00 -9.53
N VAL A 491 -4.04 30.56 -10.64
CA VAL A 491 -3.08 29.45 -10.64
C VAL A 491 -1.72 29.95 -10.16
N VAL A 492 -1.25 29.39 -9.05
CA VAL A 492 0.02 29.77 -8.40
C VAL A 492 1.07 28.67 -8.46
N GLY A 493 0.70 27.48 -8.92
CA GLY A 493 1.61 26.38 -9.20
C GLY A 493 1.03 25.52 -10.30
N GLN A 494 1.86 25.04 -11.22
CA GLN A 494 1.51 24.02 -12.21
C GLN A 494 2.68 23.06 -12.38
N TYR A 495 2.36 21.80 -12.67
CA TYR A 495 3.34 20.74 -12.88
C TYR A 495 2.91 19.79 -13.99
N GLU A 496 3.88 19.28 -14.72
CA GLU A 496 3.74 18.09 -15.55
C GLU A 496 4.86 17.12 -15.18
N TYR A 497 4.52 15.83 -15.22
CA TYR A 497 5.44 14.75 -14.87
C TYR A 497 5.52 13.75 -16.01
N ASP A 498 6.68 13.11 -16.14
CA ASP A 498 6.76 11.84 -16.87
C ASP A 498 6.10 10.70 -16.06
N ALA A 499 6.04 9.49 -16.62
CA ALA A 499 5.46 8.35 -15.93
C ALA A 499 6.17 7.98 -14.63
N TRP A 500 7.44 8.35 -14.43
CA TRP A 500 8.25 8.00 -13.25
C TRP A 500 8.34 9.12 -12.22
N GLY A 501 7.68 10.25 -12.44
CA GLY A 501 7.60 11.36 -11.50
C GLY A 501 8.71 12.39 -11.63
N ASN A 502 9.46 12.38 -12.74
CA ASN A 502 10.33 13.48 -13.10
C ASN A 502 9.48 14.67 -13.51
N ILE A 503 9.76 15.84 -12.94
CA ILE A 503 9.08 17.09 -13.29
C ILE A 503 9.62 17.55 -14.64
N ILE A 504 8.80 17.46 -15.68
CA ILE A 504 9.17 17.89 -17.05
C ILE A 504 8.79 19.36 -17.30
N PHE A 505 7.82 19.87 -16.53
CA PHE A 505 7.44 21.27 -16.54
C PHE A 505 6.96 21.69 -15.16
N GLN A 506 7.36 22.88 -14.72
CA GLN A 506 6.77 23.54 -13.56
C GLN A 506 6.79 25.06 -13.69
N THR A 507 5.76 25.73 -13.17
CA THR A 507 5.67 27.20 -13.16
C THR A 507 4.77 27.72 -12.04
N GLY A 508 4.91 28.99 -11.69
CA GLY A 508 4.12 29.68 -10.67
C GLY A 508 4.89 29.95 -9.37
N THR A 509 4.42 30.93 -8.61
CA THR A 509 5.07 31.42 -7.39
C THR A 509 5.16 30.39 -6.26
N MET A 510 4.27 29.39 -6.27
CA MET A 510 4.24 28.30 -5.29
C MET A 510 4.87 27.00 -5.81
N ALA A 511 5.35 26.96 -7.05
CA ALA A 511 5.84 25.73 -7.67
C ALA A 511 6.96 25.06 -6.86
N THR A 512 8.02 25.80 -6.55
CA THR A 512 9.17 25.30 -5.77
C THR A 512 8.82 25.11 -4.28
N SER A 513 7.93 25.94 -3.74
CA SER A 513 7.60 25.95 -2.30
C SER A 513 6.59 24.87 -1.87
N ASN A 514 5.90 24.24 -2.82
CA ASN A 514 4.94 23.18 -2.56
C ASN A 514 5.66 21.82 -2.43
N PRO A 515 5.53 21.14 -1.27
CA PRO A 515 6.17 19.86 -1.05
C PRO A 515 5.41 18.68 -1.65
N TYR A 516 4.08 18.74 -1.84
CA TYR A 516 3.31 17.59 -2.32
C TYR A 516 3.13 17.64 -3.82
N ARG A 517 3.69 16.66 -4.54
CA ARG A 517 3.83 16.68 -6.00
C ARG A 517 3.30 15.39 -6.63
N TYR A 518 4.18 14.62 -7.27
CA TYR A 518 3.88 13.33 -7.90
C TYR A 518 3.21 12.35 -6.94
N ALA A 519 2.10 11.74 -7.34
CA ALA A 519 1.26 10.83 -6.55
C ALA A 519 0.92 11.33 -5.13
N GLY A 520 0.91 12.64 -4.90
CA GLY A 520 0.72 13.25 -3.58
C GLY A 520 1.90 13.04 -2.62
N TYR A 521 3.05 12.57 -3.11
CA TYR A 521 4.25 12.38 -2.31
C TYR A 521 4.93 13.69 -2.01
N ARG A 522 5.64 13.68 -0.87
CA ARG A 522 6.51 14.78 -0.48
C ARG A 522 7.79 14.74 -1.29
N PHE A 523 8.05 15.79 -2.05
CA PHE A 523 9.32 16.03 -2.75
C PHE A 523 10.19 16.98 -1.94
N ASP A 524 11.40 16.53 -1.61
CA ASP A 524 12.39 17.37 -0.96
C ASP A 524 13.29 18.03 -2.02
N GLU A 525 13.02 19.30 -2.33
CA GLU A 525 13.71 20.06 -3.39
C GLU A 525 15.24 20.01 -3.25
N THR A 526 15.75 20.04 -2.01
CA THR A 526 17.20 20.07 -1.76
C THR A 526 17.90 18.75 -2.07
N THR A 527 17.22 17.61 -1.91
CA THR A 527 17.81 16.28 -2.15
C THR A 527 17.39 15.67 -3.48
N GLY A 528 16.27 16.13 -4.05
CA GLY A 528 15.66 15.57 -5.25
C GLY A 528 15.00 14.21 -5.03
N LEU A 529 14.70 13.86 -3.78
CA LEU A 529 14.05 12.60 -3.42
C LEU A 529 12.56 12.81 -3.10
N TYR A 530 11.76 11.81 -3.43
CA TYR A 530 10.43 11.66 -2.88
C TYR A 530 10.47 10.86 -1.59
N TYR A 531 9.89 11.38 -0.52
CA TYR A 531 9.74 10.70 0.75
C TYR A 531 8.44 9.89 0.78
N LEU A 532 8.57 8.57 0.80
CA LEU A 532 7.46 7.61 0.84
C LEU A 532 7.42 6.92 2.21
N LYS A 533 7.61 7.67 3.30
CA LYS A 533 7.58 7.21 4.69
C LYS A 533 8.70 6.25 5.07
N SER A 534 8.62 5.01 4.60
CA SER A 534 9.56 3.97 4.96
C SER A 534 10.78 3.93 4.06
N ARG A 535 10.68 4.50 2.86
CA ARG A 535 11.77 4.58 1.88
C ARG A 535 11.78 5.91 1.15
N TYR A 536 12.88 6.13 0.44
CA TYR A 536 13.04 7.27 -0.46
C TYR A 536 13.07 6.79 -1.90
N TYR A 537 12.26 7.44 -2.74
CA TYR A 537 12.13 7.15 -4.16
C TYR A 537 12.89 8.19 -4.97
N LYS A 538 13.71 7.71 -5.91
CA LYS A 538 14.52 8.53 -6.82
C LYS A 538 13.93 8.40 -8.22
N SER A 539 13.27 9.46 -8.72
CA SER A 539 12.47 9.42 -9.94
C SER A 539 13.28 9.35 -11.23
N ASP A 540 14.50 9.89 -11.24
CA ASP A 540 15.40 9.92 -12.40
C ASP A 540 15.85 8.52 -12.85
N VAL A 541 16.04 7.61 -11.89
CA VAL A 541 16.31 6.18 -12.07
C VAL A 541 15.08 5.32 -11.79
N GLY A 542 13.97 5.95 -11.41
CA GLY A 542 12.66 5.41 -11.06
C GLY A 542 12.71 4.14 -10.20
N ARG A 543 13.39 4.21 -9.06
CA ARG A 543 13.47 3.13 -8.07
C ARG A 543 13.73 3.65 -6.65
N PHE A 544 13.57 2.79 -5.66
CA PHE A 544 13.96 3.10 -4.29
C PHE A 544 15.48 3.06 -4.10
N ILE A 545 16.01 3.88 -3.19
CA ILE A 545 17.45 3.94 -2.89
C ILE A 545 17.91 2.89 -1.85
N ASN A 546 16.97 2.22 -1.20
CA ASN A 546 17.20 1.14 -0.24
C ASN A 546 16.17 0.03 -0.47
N PRO A 547 16.50 -1.24 -0.16
CA PRO A 547 15.59 -2.35 -0.36
C PRO A 547 14.41 -2.24 0.61
N ASP A 548 13.35 -2.97 0.29
CA ASP A 548 12.27 -3.19 1.23
C ASP A 548 12.77 -3.82 2.54
N ASN A 549 12.22 -3.39 3.68
CA ASN A 549 12.71 -3.80 5.00
C ASN A 549 12.33 -5.27 5.28
N SER A 550 13.06 -5.89 6.20
CA SER A 550 12.86 -7.21 6.79
C SER A 550 11.42 -7.62 7.13
N MET A 551 10.51 -6.69 7.43
CA MET A 551 9.08 -6.98 7.61
C MET A 551 8.41 -7.46 6.32
N VAL A 552 8.82 -6.95 5.15
CA VAL A 552 8.39 -7.45 3.84
C VAL A 552 9.06 -8.80 3.54
N ILE A 553 10.32 -9.01 3.95
CA ILE A 553 10.97 -10.34 3.87
C ILE A 553 10.15 -11.39 4.65
N LYS A 554 9.60 -11.04 5.82
CA LYS A 554 8.68 -11.88 6.60
C LYS A 554 7.30 -12.05 5.93
N ALA A 555 6.73 -11.00 5.36
CA ALA A 555 5.46 -11.09 4.63
C ALA A 555 5.56 -11.98 3.38
N LEU A 556 6.72 -11.91 2.69
CA LEU A 556 7.05 -12.75 1.54
C LEU A 556 7.15 -14.24 1.90
N THR A 557 7.37 -14.62 3.16
CA THR A 557 7.52 -16.02 3.59
C THR A 557 6.22 -16.68 4.07
N ASP A 558 5.33 -15.97 4.77
CA ASP A 558 4.23 -16.67 5.50
C ASP A 558 2.80 -16.33 5.03
N GLU A 559 2.59 -15.15 4.42
CA GLU A 559 1.25 -14.59 4.15
C GLU A 559 1.05 -14.11 2.70
N ALA A 560 2.09 -13.60 2.03
CA ALA A 560 2.00 -13.17 0.63
C ALA A 560 1.69 -14.32 -0.36
N LEU A 561 1.93 -15.57 0.04
CA LEU A 561 1.53 -16.77 -0.71
C LEU A 561 0.08 -17.24 -0.38
N LYS A 562 -0.53 -16.70 0.68
CA LYS A 562 -1.94 -16.94 1.07
C LYS A 562 -2.86 -15.78 0.67
N ALA A 563 -2.29 -14.60 0.42
CA ALA A 563 -3.00 -13.44 -0.06
C ALA A 563 -3.39 -13.62 -1.55
N PRO A 564 -4.62 -13.23 -1.90
CA PRO A 564 -5.15 -13.46 -3.23
C PRO A 564 -4.48 -12.53 -4.26
N SER A 565 -4.08 -13.12 -5.40
CA SER A 565 -4.10 -12.62 -6.80
C SER A 565 -3.84 -11.17 -7.23
N GLU A 566 -3.72 -10.18 -6.35
CA GLU A 566 -3.42 -8.80 -6.75
C GLU A 566 -1.96 -8.66 -7.20
N TYR A 567 -1.09 -9.57 -6.75
CA TYR A 567 0.32 -9.62 -7.13
C TYR A 567 0.50 -10.47 -8.40
N GLN A 568 0.06 -9.96 -9.54
CA GLN A 568 0.20 -10.65 -10.82
C GLN A 568 1.65 -10.93 -11.25
N ASN A 569 2.65 -10.40 -10.53
CA ASN A 569 4.06 -10.63 -10.83
C ASN A 569 4.85 -11.10 -9.60
N LEU A 570 4.61 -12.34 -9.16
CA LEU A 570 5.47 -13.03 -8.18
C LEU A 570 6.96 -13.00 -8.60
N THR A 571 7.27 -12.97 -9.90
CA THR A 571 8.64 -12.81 -10.44
C THR A 571 9.25 -11.45 -10.06
N LEU A 572 8.47 -10.36 -10.12
CA LEU A 572 8.93 -8.99 -9.82
C LEU A 572 9.03 -8.72 -8.31
N MET A 573 8.35 -9.53 -7.47
CA MET A 573 8.42 -9.40 -6.00
C MET A 573 9.79 -9.76 -5.41
N SER A 574 10.69 -10.37 -6.20
CA SER A 574 12.08 -10.60 -5.82
C SER A 574 12.94 -9.33 -5.87
N ASN A 575 12.49 -8.30 -6.60
CA ASN A 575 13.19 -7.03 -6.74
C ASN A 575 12.77 -6.05 -5.64
N LEU A 576 13.51 -6.06 -4.53
CA LEU A 576 13.22 -5.25 -3.34
C LEU A 576 13.37 -3.74 -3.55
N PHE A 577 13.84 -3.28 -4.72
CA PHE A 577 14.04 -1.86 -5.04
C PHE A 577 13.03 -1.32 -6.07
N ALA A 578 12.27 -2.21 -6.72
CA ALA A 578 11.36 -1.83 -7.80
C ALA A 578 10.27 -0.88 -7.28
N TYR A 579 9.98 0.17 -8.05
CA TYR A 579 8.84 1.02 -7.80
C TYR A 579 7.63 0.45 -8.53
N VAL A 580 6.60 0.08 -7.77
CA VAL A 580 5.25 -0.27 -8.24
C VAL A 580 5.20 -1.24 -9.42
N ALA A 581 6.04 -2.29 -9.36
CA ALA A 581 6.15 -3.34 -10.38
C ALA A 581 6.40 -2.81 -11.80
N ASN A 582 7.09 -1.67 -11.94
CA ASN A 582 7.36 -0.99 -13.20
C ASN A 582 6.12 -0.52 -13.98
N ASN A 583 4.98 -0.35 -13.29
CA ASN A 583 3.78 0.26 -13.87
C ASN A 583 3.36 1.50 -13.06
N PRO A 584 4.17 2.57 -13.12
CA PRO A 584 3.93 3.79 -12.35
C PRO A 584 2.79 4.64 -12.91
N VAL A 585 2.23 4.26 -14.05
CA VAL A 585 1.02 4.91 -14.61
C VAL A 585 -0.22 4.48 -13.84
N MET A 586 -0.30 3.21 -13.43
CA MET A 586 -1.46 2.64 -12.72
C MET A 586 -1.32 2.70 -11.20
N TYR A 587 -0.12 2.48 -10.70
CA TYR A 587 0.12 2.17 -9.31
C TYR A 587 0.92 3.25 -8.59
N VAL A 588 0.68 3.36 -7.29
CA VAL A 588 1.38 4.22 -6.35
C VAL A 588 1.78 3.39 -5.14
N ASP A 589 2.87 3.76 -4.46
CA ASP A 589 3.28 3.24 -3.15
C ASP A 589 3.15 4.32 -2.06
N PRO A 590 2.03 4.41 -1.33
CA PRO A 590 1.80 5.45 -0.32
C PRO A 590 2.59 5.26 0.99
N SER A 591 3.17 4.08 1.22
CA SER A 591 3.87 3.74 2.46
C SER A 591 5.36 3.45 2.26
N GLY A 592 5.79 3.30 1.01
CA GLY A 592 7.11 2.79 0.68
C GLY A 592 7.24 1.30 0.99
N TYR A 593 6.15 0.55 1.12
CA TYR A 593 6.16 -0.90 1.41
C TYR A 593 5.20 -1.67 0.52
N VAL A 594 4.00 -1.13 0.33
CA VAL A 594 2.92 -1.80 -0.38
C VAL A 594 2.38 -0.83 -1.40
N TRP A 595 2.51 -1.22 -2.66
CA TRP A 595 1.95 -0.49 -3.78
C TRP A 595 0.54 -0.98 -4.11
N GLY A 596 -0.26 -0.11 -4.71
CA GLY A 596 -1.61 -0.40 -5.16
C GLY A 596 -2.10 0.66 -6.14
N ASN A 597 -3.32 0.49 -6.67
CA ASN A 597 -3.93 1.53 -7.50
C ASN A 597 -4.14 2.80 -6.67
N HIS A 598 -3.99 3.97 -7.31
CA HIS A 598 -4.55 5.19 -6.72
C HIS A 598 -6.07 5.04 -6.61
N TRP A 599 -6.64 5.43 -5.47
CA TRP A 599 -7.99 5.03 -5.07
C TRP A 599 -9.11 5.56 -5.97
N TRP A 600 -8.87 6.60 -6.79
CA TRP A 600 -9.83 7.04 -7.81
C TRP A 600 -9.82 6.19 -9.07
N ASN A 601 -8.77 5.41 -9.34
CA ASN A 601 -8.73 4.45 -10.45
C ASN A 601 -9.55 3.19 -10.19
N SER A 602 -10.35 3.19 -9.11
CA SER A 602 -11.29 2.17 -8.68
C SER A 602 -10.68 0.82 -8.32
N LYS A 603 -11.38 0.13 -7.42
CA LYS A 603 -11.17 -1.29 -7.10
C LYS A 603 -11.44 -2.10 -8.35
N TRP A 604 -10.39 -2.62 -8.97
CA TRP A 604 -10.53 -3.35 -10.21
C TRP A 604 -11.31 -4.66 -9.99
N PHE A 605 -12.33 -4.84 -10.83
CA PHE A 605 -13.24 -5.98 -10.81
C PHE A 605 -12.52 -7.33 -10.98
N ILE A 606 -11.47 -7.42 -11.79
CA ILE A 606 -10.75 -8.68 -11.99
C ILE A 606 -9.86 -9.00 -10.78
N SER A 607 -9.30 -8.02 -10.07
CA SER A 607 -8.64 -8.25 -8.78
C SER A 607 -9.66 -8.76 -7.76
N ASN A 608 -10.83 -8.12 -7.69
CA ASN A 608 -11.90 -8.52 -6.79
C ASN A 608 -12.54 -9.86 -7.14
N ALA A 609 -12.63 -10.26 -8.41
CA ALA A 609 -13.19 -11.55 -8.79
C ALA A 609 -12.23 -12.70 -8.48
N ILE A 610 -10.93 -12.49 -8.73
CA ILE A 610 -9.91 -13.45 -8.32
C ILE A 610 -9.80 -13.47 -6.78
N ASN A 611 -9.92 -12.33 -6.09
CA ASN A 611 -9.90 -12.26 -4.62
C ASN A 611 -11.16 -12.81 -3.93
N THR A 612 -12.34 -12.57 -4.48
CA THR A 612 -13.62 -13.05 -3.91
C THR A 612 -13.71 -14.56 -4.07
N ALA A 613 -13.26 -15.10 -5.21
CA ALA A 613 -13.14 -16.55 -5.40
C ALA A 613 -12.05 -17.17 -4.50
N ILE A 614 -10.90 -16.51 -4.31
CA ILE A 614 -9.83 -17.02 -3.43
C ILE A 614 -10.18 -16.90 -1.95
N THR A 615 -10.88 -15.84 -1.50
CA THR A 615 -11.34 -15.68 -0.11
C THR A 615 -12.31 -16.81 0.29
N LEU A 616 -13.07 -17.34 -0.67
CA LEU A 616 -13.90 -18.52 -0.49
C LEU A 616 -13.11 -19.85 -0.52
N ILE A 617 -11.90 -19.87 -1.10
CA ILE A 617 -11.03 -21.06 -1.21
C ILE A 617 -10.01 -21.15 -0.06
N THR A 618 -9.50 -20.04 0.47
CA THR A 618 -8.52 -20.02 1.57
C THR A 618 -9.14 -20.18 2.95
N LEU A 619 -10.46 -20.08 3.07
CA LEU A 619 -11.21 -20.54 4.24
C LEU A 619 -11.53 -22.05 4.13
N LYS A 620 -10.50 -22.89 4.13
CA LYS A 620 -10.60 -24.26 4.68
C LYS A 620 -10.04 -24.25 6.11
N PRO A 621 -10.69 -24.98 7.03
CA PRO A 621 -11.34 -24.36 8.18
C PRO A 621 -10.34 -24.01 9.27
N VAL A 622 -10.46 -22.78 9.79
CA VAL A 622 -10.16 -22.50 11.21
C VAL A 622 -10.83 -23.62 12.00
N LYS A 623 -10.05 -24.39 12.76
CA LYS A 623 -10.52 -25.44 13.68
C LYS A 623 -11.51 -24.86 14.70
N MET A 624 -12.74 -24.60 14.28
CA MET A 624 -13.88 -24.39 15.14
C MET A 624 -14.55 -25.75 15.22
N THR A 625 -14.37 -26.43 16.35
CA THR A 625 -14.79 -27.82 16.51
C THR A 625 -16.29 -27.94 16.21
N ALA A 626 -16.66 -28.93 15.38
CA ALA A 626 -18.04 -29.25 15.01
C ALA A 626 -18.98 -29.47 16.22
N LYS A 627 -18.44 -29.57 17.44
CA LYS A 627 -19.18 -29.60 18.70
C LYS A 627 -19.84 -28.24 19.02
N TRP A 628 -19.13 -27.14 18.79
CA TRP A 628 -19.64 -25.79 19.10
C TRP A 628 -20.82 -25.38 18.20
N LEU A 629 -20.77 -25.73 16.91
CA LEU A 629 -21.89 -25.52 15.96
C LEU A 629 -23.10 -26.41 16.28
N ARG A 630 -22.86 -27.66 16.76
CA ARG A 630 -23.92 -28.58 17.23
C ARG A 630 -24.63 -28.03 18.47
N ASP A 631 -23.89 -27.48 19.43
CA ASP A 631 -24.45 -26.93 20.66
C ASP A 631 -25.23 -25.62 20.44
N LEU A 632 -24.86 -24.84 19.42
CA LEU A 632 -25.53 -23.58 19.07
C LEU A 632 -26.84 -23.81 18.28
N ALA A 633 -26.82 -24.74 17.32
CA ALA A 633 -27.99 -25.11 16.51
C ALA A 633 -29.08 -25.83 17.32
N ALA A 634 -28.71 -26.49 18.41
CA ALA A 634 -29.65 -27.14 19.33
C ALA A 634 -30.38 -26.17 20.27
N LYS A 635 -29.91 -24.91 20.38
CA LYS A 635 -30.35 -23.96 21.43
C LYS A 635 -31.08 -22.71 20.92
N TYR A 636 -30.95 -22.35 19.65
CA TYR A 636 -31.54 -21.14 19.06
C TYR A 636 -32.15 -21.42 17.68
N LYS A 637 -33.18 -20.67 17.28
CA LYS A 637 -33.67 -20.69 15.88
C LYS A 637 -32.53 -20.27 14.95
N ALA A 638 -32.50 -20.82 13.74
CA ALA A 638 -31.36 -20.67 12.83
C ALA A 638 -31.05 -19.21 12.45
N GLU A 639 -32.05 -18.33 12.43
CA GLU A 639 -31.88 -16.88 12.24
C GLU A 639 -31.18 -16.21 13.44
N ASP A 640 -31.56 -16.57 14.67
CA ASP A 640 -30.95 -16.06 15.90
C ASP A 640 -29.51 -16.59 16.07
N ALA A 641 -29.27 -17.86 15.71
CA ALA A 641 -27.94 -18.47 15.73
C ALA A 641 -26.99 -17.81 14.71
N ALA A 642 -27.50 -17.45 13.53
CA ALA A 642 -26.73 -16.75 12.49
C ALA A 642 -26.36 -15.32 12.92
N ILE A 643 -27.30 -14.59 13.53
CA ILE A 643 -27.06 -13.24 14.06
C ILE A 643 -26.05 -13.29 15.21
N MET A 644 -26.18 -14.24 16.14
CA MET A 644 -25.23 -14.39 17.26
C MET A 644 -23.84 -14.85 16.79
N PHE A 645 -23.76 -15.70 15.77
CA PHE A 645 -22.51 -16.12 15.13
C PHE A 645 -21.82 -14.92 14.47
N ALA A 646 -22.54 -14.17 13.64
CA ALA A 646 -22.01 -12.99 12.96
C ALA A 646 -21.58 -11.91 13.95
N GLN A 647 -22.33 -11.68 15.03
CA GLN A 647 -21.97 -10.73 16.09
C GLN A 647 -20.70 -11.16 16.86
N ASN A 648 -20.56 -12.45 17.18
CA ASN A 648 -19.36 -12.96 17.84
C ASN A 648 -18.15 -12.95 16.90
N LEU A 649 -18.34 -13.23 15.63
CA LEU A 649 -17.31 -13.14 14.60
C LEU A 649 -16.84 -11.68 14.44
N LYS A 650 -17.77 -10.73 14.34
CA LYS A 650 -17.48 -9.29 14.33
C LYS A 650 -16.65 -8.87 15.55
N LYS A 651 -17.07 -9.25 16.77
CA LYS A 651 -16.33 -8.94 18.00
C LYS A 651 -14.93 -9.55 18.01
N LYS A 652 -14.77 -10.79 17.54
CA LYS A 652 -13.46 -11.47 17.45
C LYS A 652 -12.55 -10.86 16.39
N LEU A 653 -13.11 -10.39 15.27
CA LEU A 653 -12.38 -9.69 14.22
C LEU A 653 -11.87 -8.34 14.75
N ILE A 654 -12.73 -7.59 15.44
CA ILE A 654 -12.33 -6.32 16.08
C ILE A 654 -11.26 -6.56 17.15
N ALA A 655 -11.42 -7.59 17.99
CA ALA A 655 -10.41 -7.96 18.98
C ALA A 655 -9.07 -8.42 18.37
N LYS A 656 -9.07 -8.77 17.08
CA LYS A 656 -7.88 -9.14 16.30
C LYS A 656 -7.38 -8.01 15.41
N GLY A 657 -7.82 -6.78 15.65
CA GLY A 657 -7.34 -5.59 14.94
C GLY A 657 -7.98 -5.35 13.58
N VAL A 658 -9.02 -6.12 13.19
CA VAL A 658 -9.81 -5.84 11.99
C VAL A 658 -10.69 -4.62 12.28
N SER A 659 -10.60 -3.59 11.43
CA SER A 659 -11.38 -2.37 11.63
C SER A 659 -12.87 -2.68 11.77
N ALA A 660 -13.57 -1.92 12.63
CA ALA A 660 -15.00 -2.11 12.87
C ALA A 660 -15.82 -2.08 11.56
N THR A 661 -15.33 -1.35 10.55
CA THR A 661 -15.88 -1.28 9.19
C THR A 661 -15.72 -2.58 8.42
N ILE A 662 -14.52 -3.17 8.37
CA ILE A 662 -14.28 -4.46 7.70
C ILE A 662 -15.01 -5.59 8.45
N ALA A 663 -14.99 -5.56 9.78
CA ALA A 663 -15.74 -6.49 10.60
C ALA A 663 -17.27 -6.35 10.42
N SER A 664 -17.76 -5.14 10.09
CA SER A 664 -19.16 -4.89 9.77
C SER A 664 -19.54 -5.32 8.34
N TYR A 665 -18.64 -5.17 7.37
CA TYR A 665 -18.85 -5.74 6.02
C TYR A 665 -18.84 -7.27 6.05
N ILE A 666 -17.92 -7.88 6.80
CA ILE A 666 -17.91 -9.33 7.04
C ILE A 666 -19.17 -9.74 7.80
N PHE A 667 -19.63 -8.95 8.78
CA PHE A 667 -20.91 -9.20 9.47
C PHE A 667 -22.10 -9.20 8.50
N VAL A 668 -22.23 -8.19 7.63
CA VAL A 668 -23.34 -8.10 6.66
C VAL A 668 -23.23 -9.19 5.59
N ALA A 669 -22.02 -9.48 5.10
CA ALA A 669 -21.79 -10.53 4.11
C ALA A 669 -22.05 -11.94 4.68
N VAL A 670 -21.59 -12.22 5.91
CA VAL A 670 -21.84 -13.50 6.60
C VAL A 670 -23.31 -13.64 6.95
N SER A 671 -23.96 -12.58 7.44
CA SER A 671 -25.39 -12.60 7.74
C SER A 671 -26.21 -12.81 6.46
N GLY A 672 -25.91 -12.09 5.38
CA GLY A 672 -26.59 -12.19 4.09
C GLY A 672 -26.34 -13.51 3.35
N ALA A 673 -25.12 -14.05 3.40
CA ALA A 673 -24.80 -15.37 2.84
C ALA A 673 -25.49 -16.49 3.63
N PHE A 674 -25.60 -16.37 4.97
CA PHE A 674 -26.40 -17.30 5.78
C PHE A 674 -27.89 -17.24 5.45
N THR A 675 -28.44 -16.04 5.20
CA THR A 675 -29.84 -15.89 4.80
C THR A 675 -30.10 -16.45 3.39
N LEU A 676 -29.15 -16.31 2.45
CA LEU A 676 -29.25 -16.88 1.10
C LEU A 676 -29.13 -18.41 1.09
N LEU A 677 -28.18 -18.97 1.86
CA LEU A 677 -27.96 -20.42 1.97
C LEU A 677 -29.09 -21.17 2.67
N MET A 678 -29.98 -20.46 3.36
CA MET A 678 -31.16 -21.04 4.01
C MET A 678 -32.45 -20.92 3.18
N TRP A 679 -32.41 -20.27 2.02
CA TRP A 679 -33.57 -20.09 1.14
C TRP A 679 -33.61 -21.04 -0.07
N GLU A 680 -32.55 -21.81 -0.30
CA GLU A 680 -32.55 -22.95 -1.23
C GLU A 680 -32.76 -24.26 -0.45
N SER A 681 -33.93 -24.87 -0.66
CA SER A 681 -34.40 -26.21 -0.26
C SER A 681 -33.42 -27.17 0.46
N ASP A 682 -33.74 -27.45 1.74
CA ASP A 682 -33.46 -28.63 2.58
C ASP A 682 -32.13 -29.41 2.39
N PRO A 683 -31.02 -28.94 2.99
CA PRO A 683 -29.77 -29.68 3.10
C PRO A 683 -29.73 -30.63 4.31
N GLY A 684 -30.63 -30.48 5.29
CA GLY A 684 -30.58 -31.21 6.55
C GLY A 684 -30.88 -32.69 6.39
N SER A 685 -31.80 -33.03 5.48
CA SER A 685 -32.26 -34.41 5.26
C SER A 685 -31.31 -35.26 4.40
N LYS A 686 -30.58 -34.66 3.44
CA LYS A 686 -29.66 -35.40 2.55
C LYS A 686 -28.23 -35.53 3.07
N LEU A 687 -27.76 -34.59 3.90
CA LEU A 687 -26.48 -34.71 4.58
C LEU A 687 -26.49 -35.82 5.65
N PHE A 688 -27.66 -36.10 6.23
CA PHE A 688 -27.88 -37.19 7.19
C PHE A 688 -27.82 -38.57 6.53
N ALA A 689 -28.38 -38.74 5.33
CA ALA A 689 -28.43 -40.03 4.63
C ALA A 689 -27.06 -40.48 4.07
N TYR A 690 -26.15 -39.55 3.75
CA TYR A 690 -24.80 -39.89 3.25
C TYR A 690 -23.80 -40.17 4.38
N ALA A 691 -24.00 -39.56 5.57
CA ALA A 691 -23.12 -39.75 6.72
C ALA A 691 -23.41 -41.06 7.50
N ASP A 692 -24.65 -41.56 7.48
CA ASP A 692 -25.05 -42.80 8.17
C ASP A 692 -24.55 -44.08 7.45
N ALA A 693 -24.19 -43.98 6.16
CA ALA A 693 -23.79 -45.14 5.36
C ALA A 693 -22.30 -45.55 5.50
N ARG A 694 -21.44 -44.74 6.14
CA ARG A 694 -20.00 -45.03 6.27
C ARG A 694 -19.50 -45.26 7.69
N ASP A 695 -20.33 -45.07 8.72
CA ASP A 695 -19.91 -45.26 10.11
C ASP A 695 -20.40 -46.60 10.69
N ARG A 696 -19.84 -47.71 10.17
CA ARG A 696 -19.81 -48.98 10.89
C ARG A 696 -18.44 -49.17 11.56
N LYS A 697 -18.30 -48.63 12.78
CA LYS A 697 -17.52 -49.11 13.96
C LYS A 697 -16.10 -49.66 13.71
N ARG A 698 -15.06 -49.36 14.51
CA ARG A 698 -14.98 -49.35 15.99
C ARG A 698 -13.55 -48.96 16.44
N ASN A 699 -13.44 -48.26 17.59
CA ASN A 699 -12.46 -48.37 18.72
C ASN A 699 -10.95 -48.51 18.41
N ASN A 700 -9.96 -48.06 19.17
CA ASN A 700 -9.67 -47.38 20.45
C ASN A 700 -8.13 -47.19 20.37
N GLY A 701 -7.41 -46.31 21.07
CA GLY A 701 -7.68 -45.51 22.24
C GLY A 701 -6.40 -44.80 22.74
N TYR A 702 -6.62 -43.90 23.71
CA TYR A 702 -5.78 -43.55 24.88
C TYR A 702 -4.31 -43.08 24.77
N LEU A 703 -4.11 -41.82 25.22
CA LEU A 703 -3.16 -41.35 26.25
C LEU A 703 -1.95 -42.22 26.62
N ASN A 704 -0.72 -41.70 26.42
CA ASN A 704 0.27 -41.34 27.47
C ASN A 704 1.69 -41.18 26.87
N TYR A 705 2.19 -39.95 26.90
CA TYR A 705 3.52 -39.43 27.30
C TYR A 705 3.91 -38.20 26.49
#